data_AF-R7TK69-F1
#
_entry.id   AF-R7TK69-F1
#
_cell.length_a   1.000
_cell.length_b   1.000
_cell.length_c   1.000
_cell.angle_alpha   90.00
_cell.angle_beta   90.00
_cell.angle_gamma   90.00
#
_symmetry.space_group_name_H-M   'P 1'
#
loop_
_entity.id
_entity.type
_entity.pdbx_description
1 polymer ?
#
loop_
_entity_poly.entity_id
_entity_poly.type
_entity_poly.pdbx_seq_one_letter_code
_entity_poly.pdbx_strand_id
1 'polypeptide(L)'
;MDRNTKSELLKTIESQNEKIGKYERKLRDVVGAYKGLQKEKEALEASVKVLSAAANASSKETNGETGNIIVYSNWFQGEVHCVNGGAFAPSEASDAGSEDSAVASADVQALRSQLATLSSSLATVTHEKSKMEAIFLAEKKQIRQDHELAVEKYEGMNAELKQNVEKLTDELQKVRASFVFYQRSKLREQQHEREKEQDDHAVMLRELQKLLAVERMAKEHIEQQTDELRTALSEAKSRPKVSDQYEVRIQELGQEIGSLREQLANEKDRAKRPSPELNLLKQQLEKEETDHKAAMRAEQDRSRSSQQRLENLATQHEERVSSLENKLSELSEATGQYERQHHHDQLNIQKLKERINQLDAENMALTKTGHMKSAEQEDDGVDVQQIVDKIVVLKKSLMKANERLEKPMDIEELLKIDAMSFDHESFHVRCREEFNQLKEEFERYKLRAQSVLKNKSTKESVTSNKEVDALKQQVTELKDRLRHIRLSNDDLETNLADREEHFRKTLSTLSSKHKVELASAEAEQKQQLGEMELEMRKHRDRTIALLAEKDRELEVLRSLHSVERFEQQYISQFSPHRQTSQTSSVDLQEAGASSEETSVSELLARTSLTPGNSSETSLLFFAQEQARKDVEINTLRRQKHMFEQTLREVTQDFTMKLQLSHEQVESLQEEIRKLERNKSRESANLEYLKNVVYHFMICQDAIGKEQMCNAIATILEFSPRERQKVETELTKGWWTYNKAAASP
;
A
#
# COMPACT_ATOMS: atom_id res chain seq x y z
N MET A 1 24.59 -26.60 -57.54
CA MET A 1 24.43 -28.06 -57.41
C MET A 1 25.57 -28.79 -58.12
N ASP A 2 25.84 -28.51 -59.40
CA ASP A 2 26.83 -29.28 -60.21
C ASP A 2 28.32 -29.07 -59.87
N ARG A 3 28.67 -27.99 -59.17
CA ARG A 3 30.07 -27.75 -58.75
C ARG A 3 30.52 -28.67 -57.62
N ASN A 4 29.60 -29.09 -56.74
CA ASN A 4 29.94 -29.94 -55.60
C ASN A 4 30.13 -31.40 -56.05
N THR A 5 29.27 -31.90 -56.94
CA THR A 5 29.41 -33.22 -57.56
C THR A 5 30.68 -33.31 -58.42
N LYS A 6 31.03 -32.25 -59.16
CA LYS A 6 32.30 -32.18 -59.89
C LYS A 6 33.52 -32.18 -58.96
N SER A 7 33.45 -31.51 -57.81
CA SER A 7 34.53 -31.50 -56.82
C SER A 7 34.72 -32.87 -56.17
N GLU A 8 33.64 -33.61 -55.91
CA GLU A 8 33.71 -34.97 -55.37
C GLU A 8 34.29 -35.95 -56.39
N LEU A 9 33.89 -35.84 -57.67
CA LEU A 9 34.48 -36.63 -58.76
C LEU A 9 35.97 -36.33 -58.98
N LEU A 10 36.40 -35.07 -58.83
CA LEU A 10 37.83 -34.74 -58.90
C LEU A 10 38.61 -35.38 -57.76
N LYS A 11 38.07 -35.38 -56.54
CA LYS A 11 38.69 -36.04 -55.38
C LYS A 11 38.76 -37.56 -55.56
N THR A 12 37.75 -38.19 -56.16
CA THR A 12 37.81 -39.63 -56.44
C THR A 12 38.81 -39.95 -57.53
N ILE A 13 38.93 -39.14 -58.58
CA ILE A 13 39.96 -39.27 -59.62
C ILE A 13 41.36 -39.10 -59.03
N GLU A 14 41.58 -38.11 -58.16
CA GLU A 14 42.86 -37.92 -57.46
C GLU A 14 43.19 -39.13 -56.57
N SER A 15 42.23 -39.64 -55.80
CA SER A 15 42.41 -40.85 -54.99
C SER A 15 42.71 -42.10 -55.83
N GLN A 16 42.06 -42.24 -57.00
CA GLN A 16 42.32 -43.32 -57.93
C GLN A 16 43.72 -43.21 -58.56
N ASN A 17 44.15 -42.01 -58.94
CA ASN A 17 45.50 -41.76 -59.45
C ASN A 17 46.59 -42.07 -58.42
N GLU A 18 46.37 -41.72 -57.14
CA GLU A 18 47.29 -42.10 -56.06
C GLU A 18 47.38 -43.62 -55.89
N LYS A 19 46.25 -44.34 -55.98
CA LYS A 19 46.22 -45.80 -55.92
C LYS A 19 46.97 -46.42 -57.10
N ILE A 20 46.72 -45.93 -58.32
CA ILE A 20 47.43 -46.38 -59.53
C ILE A 20 48.93 -46.13 -59.39
N GLY A 21 49.36 -44.95 -58.95
CA GLY A 21 50.77 -44.65 -58.73
C GLY A 21 51.44 -45.50 -57.64
N LYS A 22 50.68 -45.99 -56.65
CA LYS A 22 51.16 -47.00 -55.69
C LYS A 22 51.30 -48.38 -56.34
N TYR A 23 50.33 -48.81 -57.15
CA TYR A 23 50.39 -50.09 -57.86
C TYR A 23 51.50 -50.13 -58.91
N GLU A 24 51.71 -49.04 -59.65
CA GLU A 24 52.81 -48.94 -60.63
C GLU A 24 54.19 -49.03 -59.98
N ARG A 25 54.37 -48.42 -58.80
CA ARG A 25 55.61 -48.56 -58.03
C ARG A 25 55.83 -49.99 -57.60
N LYS A 26 54.82 -50.61 -56.95
CA LYS A 26 54.88 -52.02 -56.56
C LYS A 26 55.16 -52.95 -57.74
N LEU A 27 54.56 -52.71 -58.90
CA LEU A 27 54.79 -53.51 -60.09
C LEU A 27 56.21 -53.34 -60.63
N ARG A 28 56.75 -52.10 -60.63
CA ARG A 28 58.16 -51.86 -60.98
C ARG A 28 59.11 -52.61 -60.06
N ASP A 29 58.85 -52.61 -58.76
CA ASP A 29 59.68 -53.29 -57.77
C ASP A 29 59.61 -54.80 -57.95
N VAL A 30 58.41 -55.36 -58.19
CA VAL A 30 58.23 -56.79 -58.50
C VAL A 30 58.94 -57.19 -59.79
N VAL A 31 58.86 -56.37 -60.84
CA VAL A 31 59.57 -56.62 -62.11
C VAL A 31 61.09 -56.52 -61.92
N GLY A 32 61.56 -55.59 -61.09
CA GLY A 32 62.97 -55.47 -60.71
C GLY A 32 63.48 -56.69 -59.96
N ALA A 33 62.74 -57.14 -58.94
CA ALA A 33 63.02 -58.35 -58.18
C ALA A 33 63.00 -59.60 -59.08
N TYR A 34 62.02 -59.71 -59.98
CA TYR A 34 61.94 -60.82 -60.94
C TYR A 34 63.14 -60.85 -61.89
N LYS A 35 63.58 -59.69 -62.40
CA LYS A 35 64.79 -59.60 -63.23
C LYS A 35 66.06 -59.95 -62.47
N GLY A 36 66.16 -59.58 -61.19
CA GLY A 36 67.26 -59.99 -60.32
C GLY A 36 67.27 -61.51 -60.11
N LEU A 37 66.13 -62.07 -59.72
CA LEU A 37 65.95 -63.52 -59.54
C LEU A 37 66.20 -64.31 -60.82
N GLN A 38 65.83 -63.77 -61.98
CA GLN A 38 66.09 -64.38 -63.27
C GLN A 38 67.59 -64.41 -63.58
N LYS A 39 68.36 -63.35 -63.26
CA LYS A 39 69.82 -63.36 -63.39
C LYS A 39 70.47 -64.34 -62.42
N GLU A 40 69.98 -64.43 -61.18
CA GLU A 40 70.46 -65.41 -60.20
C GLU A 40 70.17 -66.84 -60.69
N LYS A 41 68.99 -67.09 -61.23
CA LYS A 41 68.60 -68.36 -61.85
C LYS A 41 69.50 -68.69 -63.04
N GLU A 42 69.75 -67.76 -63.95
CA GLU A 42 70.63 -67.96 -65.11
C GLU A 42 72.08 -68.25 -64.68
N ALA A 43 72.57 -67.55 -63.65
CA ALA A 43 73.89 -67.80 -63.06
C ALA A 43 73.97 -69.18 -62.39
N LEU A 44 72.92 -69.58 -61.66
CA LEU A 44 72.83 -70.90 -61.04
C LEU A 44 72.66 -72.02 -62.08
N GLU A 45 71.87 -71.82 -63.14
CA GLU A 45 71.74 -72.78 -64.24
C GLU A 45 73.06 -72.96 -64.99
N ALA A 46 73.82 -71.87 -65.21
CA ALA A 46 75.18 -71.96 -65.75
C ALA A 46 76.11 -72.76 -64.82
N SER A 47 76.01 -72.57 -63.50
CA SER A 47 76.78 -73.34 -62.51
C SER A 47 76.40 -74.83 -62.50
N VAL A 48 75.10 -75.15 -62.55
CA VAL A 48 74.58 -76.53 -62.57
C VAL A 48 74.92 -77.23 -63.88
N LYS A 49 74.88 -76.53 -65.02
CA LYS A 49 75.27 -77.08 -66.33
C LYS A 49 76.75 -77.46 -66.37
N VAL A 50 77.60 -76.66 -65.72
CA VAL A 50 79.02 -76.95 -65.53
C VAL A 50 79.25 -78.13 -64.59
N LEU A 51 78.57 -78.17 -63.44
CA LEU A 51 78.70 -79.26 -62.46
C LEU A 51 78.15 -80.59 -62.99
N SER A 52 77.05 -80.57 -63.74
CA SER A 52 76.48 -81.76 -64.38
C SER A 52 77.32 -82.27 -65.55
N ALA A 53 78.00 -81.38 -66.29
CA ALA A 53 79.00 -81.77 -67.29
C ALA A 53 80.23 -82.43 -66.64
N ALA A 54 80.67 -81.94 -65.47
CA ALA A 54 81.75 -82.57 -64.69
C ALA A 54 81.35 -83.93 -64.09
N ALA A 55 80.12 -84.07 -63.57
CA ALA A 55 79.59 -85.33 -63.04
C ALA A 55 79.40 -86.41 -64.12
N ASN A 56 79.09 -86.01 -65.36
CA ASN A 56 79.00 -86.93 -66.50
C ASN A 56 80.37 -87.29 -67.12
N ALA A 57 81.43 -86.53 -66.81
CA ALA A 57 82.81 -86.87 -67.19
C ALA A 57 83.47 -87.80 -66.17
N SER A 58 83.13 -87.70 -64.87
CA SER A 58 83.69 -88.57 -63.82
C SER A 58 83.00 -89.94 -63.70
N SER A 59 81.88 -90.19 -64.40
CA SER A 59 81.15 -91.46 -64.35
C SER A 59 81.70 -92.55 -65.27
N LYS A 60 82.90 -92.37 -65.84
CA LYS A 60 83.59 -93.37 -66.67
C LYS A 60 84.79 -94.07 -66.03
N GLU A 61 85.21 -93.70 -64.82
CA GLU A 61 86.26 -94.45 -64.11
C GLU A 61 85.93 -94.65 -62.62
N THR A 62 85.97 -95.92 -62.23
CA THR A 62 85.98 -96.51 -60.88
C THR A 62 84.63 -96.75 -60.17
N ASN A 63 84.27 -98.05 -60.13
CA ASN A 63 83.48 -98.69 -59.08
C ASN A 63 84.17 -98.49 -57.72
N GLY A 64 83.41 -98.16 -56.66
CA GLY A 64 83.91 -98.25 -55.29
C GLY A 64 83.15 -97.39 -54.27
N GLU A 65 82.19 -98.02 -53.60
CA GLU A 65 81.85 -97.88 -52.17
C GLU A 65 81.52 -96.49 -51.58
N THR A 66 80.21 -96.34 -51.32
CA THR A 66 79.56 -95.75 -50.13
C THR A 66 80.44 -95.06 -49.07
N GLY A 67 80.11 -93.79 -48.77
CA GLY A 67 80.61 -93.10 -47.58
C GLY A 67 79.91 -91.76 -47.35
N ASN A 68 78.71 -91.82 -46.78
CA ASN A 68 77.90 -90.69 -46.36
C ASN A 68 78.65 -89.90 -45.25
N ILE A 69 79.13 -88.69 -45.51
CA ILE A 69 79.65 -87.78 -44.46
C ILE A 69 78.88 -86.47 -44.51
N ILE A 70 77.98 -86.34 -43.54
CA ILE A 70 77.32 -85.11 -43.13
C ILE A 70 78.37 -84.26 -42.40
N VAL A 71 78.70 -83.07 -42.93
CA VAL A 71 79.42 -82.04 -42.16
C VAL A 71 78.49 -80.85 -41.97
N TYR A 72 77.84 -80.79 -40.81
CA TYR A 72 77.30 -79.54 -40.27
C TYR A 72 78.47 -78.63 -39.92
N SER A 73 78.68 -77.56 -40.69
CA SER A 73 79.56 -76.45 -40.30
C SER A 73 78.71 -75.33 -39.73
N ASN A 74 78.62 -75.31 -38.41
CA ASN A 74 78.06 -74.24 -37.61
C ASN A 74 79.08 -73.07 -37.58
N TRP A 75 78.81 -71.99 -38.31
CA TRP A 75 79.60 -70.76 -38.27
C TRP A 75 78.70 -69.60 -37.83
N PHE A 76 78.69 -69.36 -36.52
CA PHE A 76 78.17 -68.16 -35.88
C PHE A 76 79.35 -67.42 -35.23
N GLN A 77 79.35 -66.10 -35.39
CA GLN A 77 80.19 -65.08 -34.75
C GLN A 77 81.65 -64.92 -35.19
N GLY A 78 81.93 -63.72 -35.71
CA GLY A 78 83.27 -63.18 -35.90
C GLY A 78 83.23 -61.87 -36.67
N GLU A 79 82.93 -60.77 -35.99
CA GLU A 79 83.25 -59.42 -36.46
C GLU A 79 84.74 -59.35 -36.82
N VAL A 80 85.09 -58.97 -38.05
CA VAL A 80 86.44 -58.52 -38.38
C VAL A 80 86.38 -57.28 -39.27
N HIS A 81 86.90 -56.23 -38.65
CA HIS A 81 87.33 -54.94 -39.17
C HIS A 81 88.01 -55.01 -40.55
N CYS A 82 87.53 -54.20 -41.50
CA CYS A 82 88.17 -54.02 -42.79
C CYS A 82 89.33 -53.02 -42.67
N VAL A 83 90.57 -53.46 -42.94
CA VAL A 83 91.70 -52.57 -43.23
C VAL A 83 92.13 -52.79 -44.68
N ASN A 84 92.17 -51.68 -45.40
CA ASN A 84 92.67 -51.54 -46.77
C ASN A 84 94.11 -52.04 -46.94
N GLY A 85 94.41 -52.56 -48.14
CA GLY A 85 95.71 -52.36 -48.77
C GLY A 85 96.24 -53.55 -49.56
N GLY A 86 96.60 -53.30 -50.82
CA GLY A 86 97.64 -54.08 -51.49
C GLY A 86 97.27 -54.60 -52.87
N ALA A 87 97.48 -53.77 -53.89
CA ALA A 87 97.55 -54.16 -55.29
C ALA A 87 98.73 -55.12 -55.54
N PHE A 88 98.54 -56.10 -56.44
CA PHE A 88 99.66 -56.76 -57.12
C PHE A 88 99.32 -56.97 -58.60
N ALA A 89 100.14 -56.36 -59.44
CA ALA A 89 100.13 -56.45 -60.90
C ALA A 89 101.06 -57.59 -61.38
N PRO A 90 100.98 -58.02 -62.66
CA PRO A 90 101.33 -59.36 -63.12
C PRO A 90 102.79 -59.49 -63.60
N SER A 91 103.32 -60.71 -63.61
CA SER A 91 104.57 -61.03 -64.30
C SER A 91 104.40 -62.27 -65.18
N GLU A 92 104.58 -62.08 -66.49
CA GLU A 92 104.78 -63.11 -67.51
C GLU A 92 106.24 -63.60 -67.52
N ALA A 93 106.42 -64.80 -68.10
CA ALA A 93 107.63 -65.51 -68.59
C ALA A 93 107.61 -66.96 -68.05
N SER A 94 107.87 -68.04 -68.80
CA SER A 94 108.41 -68.24 -70.15
C SER A 94 108.20 -69.71 -70.54
N ASP A 95 108.11 -69.93 -71.84
CA ASP A 95 107.99 -71.16 -72.62
C ASP A 95 109.18 -72.15 -72.45
N ALA A 96 108.89 -73.47 -72.47
CA ALA A 96 109.67 -74.53 -73.15
C ALA A 96 109.17 -75.97 -72.80
N GLY A 97 108.41 -76.56 -73.73
CA GLY A 97 108.50 -77.96 -74.22
C GLY A 97 108.46 -79.18 -73.27
N SER A 98 107.34 -79.91 -73.27
CA SER A 98 107.34 -81.37 -73.41
C SER A 98 105.99 -81.89 -73.94
N GLU A 99 106.04 -82.56 -75.08
CA GLU A 99 104.93 -83.19 -75.79
C GLU A 99 104.50 -84.48 -75.07
N ASP A 100 103.70 -84.35 -74.01
CA ASP A 100 102.83 -85.42 -73.46
C ASP A 100 101.65 -84.84 -72.65
N SER A 101 101.40 -83.52 -72.77
CA SER A 101 100.47 -82.74 -71.95
C SER A 101 99.16 -82.36 -72.68
N ALA A 102 98.89 -82.86 -73.88
CA ALA A 102 97.72 -82.41 -74.65
C ALA A 102 96.38 -82.84 -73.99
N VAL A 103 96.33 -84.03 -73.37
CA VAL A 103 95.12 -84.53 -72.69
C VAL A 103 94.99 -83.95 -71.29
N ALA A 104 96.08 -83.88 -70.52
CA ALA A 104 96.08 -83.26 -69.19
C ALA A 104 95.87 -81.74 -69.22
N SER A 105 96.36 -81.02 -70.25
CA SER A 105 96.11 -79.58 -70.37
C SER A 105 94.67 -79.26 -70.78
N ALA A 106 94.01 -80.13 -71.57
CA ALA A 106 92.61 -79.97 -71.92
C ALA A 106 91.71 -80.12 -70.69
N ASP A 107 91.98 -81.10 -69.83
CA ASP A 107 91.24 -81.30 -68.58
C ASP A 107 91.51 -80.17 -67.57
N VAL A 108 92.75 -79.70 -67.45
CA VAL A 108 93.10 -78.54 -66.62
C VAL A 108 92.47 -77.25 -67.16
N GLN A 109 92.39 -77.08 -68.48
CA GLN A 109 91.78 -75.92 -69.11
C GLN A 109 90.25 -75.98 -69.03
N ALA A 110 89.65 -77.17 -69.10
CA ALA A 110 88.24 -77.41 -68.80
C ALA A 110 87.93 -77.05 -67.34
N LEU A 111 88.67 -77.56 -66.37
CA LEU A 111 88.51 -77.20 -64.95
C LEU A 111 88.70 -75.70 -64.70
N ARG A 112 89.65 -75.03 -65.37
CA ARG A 112 89.81 -73.57 -65.30
C ARG A 112 88.61 -72.82 -65.84
N SER A 113 88.02 -73.27 -66.95
CA SER A 113 86.80 -72.67 -67.50
C SER A 113 85.57 -72.88 -66.59
N GLN A 114 85.50 -74.04 -65.91
CA GLN A 114 84.45 -74.36 -64.94
C GLN A 114 84.58 -73.49 -63.69
N LEU A 115 85.80 -73.34 -63.16
CA LEU A 115 86.10 -72.49 -62.01
C LEU A 115 85.85 -71.02 -62.33
N ALA A 116 86.19 -70.56 -63.54
CA ALA A 116 85.86 -69.21 -64.02
C ALA A 116 84.34 -68.98 -64.10
N THR A 117 83.57 -69.96 -64.57
CA THR A 117 82.10 -69.87 -64.65
C THR A 117 81.46 -69.86 -63.26
N LEU A 118 81.93 -70.72 -62.35
CA LEU A 118 81.47 -70.74 -60.95
C LEU A 118 81.83 -69.44 -60.23
N SER A 119 83.04 -68.93 -60.42
CA SER A 119 83.49 -67.64 -59.87
C SER A 119 82.64 -66.48 -60.41
N SER A 120 82.32 -66.47 -61.71
CA SER A 120 81.43 -65.47 -62.31
C SER A 120 80.01 -65.58 -61.74
N SER A 121 79.46 -66.79 -61.58
CA SER A 121 78.12 -66.99 -61.00
C SER A 121 78.05 -66.56 -59.53
N LEU A 122 79.08 -66.87 -58.73
CA LEU A 122 79.20 -66.42 -57.36
C LEU A 122 79.35 -64.89 -57.28
N ALA A 123 80.13 -64.28 -58.17
CA ALA A 123 80.26 -62.83 -58.28
C ALA A 123 78.91 -62.16 -58.61
N THR A 124 78.10 -62.76 -59.49
CA THR A 124 76.75 -62.22 -59.80
C THR A 124 75.78 -62.34 -58.63
N VAL A 125 75.75 -63.48 -57.93
CA VAL A 125 74.86 -63.67 -56.76
C VAL A 125 75.31 -62.79 -55.60
N THR A 126 76.61 -62.65 -55.36
CA THR A 126 77.13 -61.73 -54.33
C THR A 126 76.85 -60.27 -54.68
N HIS A 127 76.94 -59.90 -55.96
CA HIS A 127 76.59 -58.55 -56.41
C HIS A 127 75.08 -58.26 -56.24
N GLU A 128 74.18 -59.14 -56.70
CA GLU A 128 72.74 -58.93 -56.52
C GLU A 128 72.34 -59.00 -55.03
N LYS A 129 72.96 -59.86 -54.21
CA LYS A 129 72.79 -59.84 -52.74
C LYS A 129 73.22 -58.50 -52.13
N SER A 130 74.41 -57.99 -52.47
CA SER A 130 74.89 -56.70 -51.96
C SER A 130 73.98 -55.54 -52.39
N LYS A 131 73.40 -55.62 -53.59
CA LYS A 131 72.46 -54.63 -54.11
C LYS A 131 71.11 -54.70 -53.40
N MET A 132 70.59 -55.90 -53.13
CA MET A 132 69.37 -56.08 -52.33
C MET A 132 69.56 -55.61 -50.89
N GLU A 133 70.71 -55.89 -50.28
CA GLU A 133 71.08 -55.38 -48.95
C GLU A 133 71.18 -53.85 -48.93
N ALA A 134 71.79 -53.24 -49.95
CA ALA A 134 71.86 -51.78 -50.08
C ALA A 134 70.47 -51.14 -50.23
N ILE A 135 69.58 -51.74 -51.04
CA ILE A 135 68.18 -51.29 -51.19
C ILE A 135 67.44 -51.40 -49.86
N PHE A 136 67.56 -52.53 -49.15
CA PHE A 136 66.92 -52.73 -47.85
C PHE A 136 67.40 -51.72 -46.81
N LEU A 137 68.71 -51.43 -46.75
CA LEU A 137 69.25 -50.41 -45.86
C LEU A 137 68.75 -49.00 -46.21
N ALA A 138 68.62 -48.69 -47.50
CA ALA A 138 68.06 -47.42 -47.97
C ALA A 138 66.56 -47.30 -47.61
N GLU A 139 65.77 -48.35 -47.84
CA GLU A 139 64.35 -48.40 -47.50
C GLU A 139 64.13 -48.31 -45.98
N LYS A 140 64.93 -49.03 -45.18
CA LYS A 140 64.91 -48.92 -43.71
C LYS A 140 65.27 -47.52 -43.22
N LYS A 141 66.17 -46.82 -43.90
CA LYS A 141 66.49 -45.42 -43.60
C LYS A 141 65.34 -44.50 -43.98
N GLN A 142 64.73 -44.71 -45.15
CA GLN A 142 63.59 -43.94 -45.62
C GLN A 142 62.37 -44.11 -44.70
N ILE A 143 62.00 -45.33 -44.32
CA ILE A 143 60.89 -45.60 -43.40
C ILE A 143 61.11 -44.91 -42.05
N ARG A 144 62.35 -44.91 -41.54
CA ARG A 144 62.68 -44.19 -40.30
C ARG A 144 62.51 -42.68 -40.45
N GLN A 145 62.96 -42.11 -41.56
CA GLN A 145 62.79 -40.69 -41.84
C GLN A 145 61.31 -40.31 -42.00
N ASP A 146 60.53 -41.13 -42.72
CA ASP A 146 59.10 -40.92 -42.90
C ASP A 146 58.35 -41.02 -41.56
N HIS A 147 58.74 -41.96 -40.70
CA HIS A 147 58.21 -42.08 -39.33
C HIS A 147 58.58 -40.86 -38.47
N GLU A 148 59.83 -40.41 -38.52
CA GLU A 148 60.30 -39.23 -37.78
C GLU A 148 59.54 -37.96 -38.22
N LEU A 149 59.38 -37.76 -39.53
CA LEU A 149 58.57 -36.66 -40.08
C LEU A 149 57.09 -36.77 -39.71
N ALA A 150 56.54 -37.98 -39.63
CA ALA A 150 55.17 -38.17 -39.17
C ALA A 150 55.03 -37.81 -37.69
N VAL A 151 55.95 -38.26 -36.84
CA VAL A 151 55.99 -37.93 -35.41
C VAL A 151 56.11 -36.41 -35.20
N GLU A 152 57.02 -35.75 -35.92
CA GLU A 152 57.19 -34.28 -35.83
C GLU A 152 55.90 -33.54 -36.22
N LYS A 153 55.18 -33.99 -37.26
CA LYS A 153 53.88 -33.44 -37.63
C LYS A 153 52.82 -33.65 -36.55
N TYR A 154 52.77 -34.85 -35.94
CA TYR A 154 51.84 -35.13 -34.85
C TYR A 154 52.16 -34.30 -33.60
N GLU A 155 53.43 -34.15 -33.25
CA GLU A 155 53.86 -33.31 -32.13
C GLU A 155 53.55 -31.83 -32.37
N GLY A 156 53.80 -31.33 -33.59
CA GLY A 156 53.41 -29.97 -34.00
C GLY A 156 51.91 -29.75 -33.90
N MET A 157 51.10 -30.65 -34.44
CA MET A 157 49.64 -30.55 -34.36
C MET A 157 49.13 -30.64 -32.91
N ASN A 158 49.75 -31.47 -32.07
CA ASN A 158 49.44 -31.54 -30.64
C ASN A 158 49.84 -30.27 -29.89
N ALA A 159 50.96 -29.63 -30.24
CA ALA A 159 51.38 -28.38 -29.65
C ALA A 159 50.43 -27.23 -30.02
N GLU A 160 50.01 -27.15 -31.28
CA GLU A 160 48.99 -26.20 -31.75
C GLU A 160 47.65 -26.43 -31.04
N LEU A 161 47.22 -27.69 -30.92
CA LEU A 161 45.98 -28.04 -30.23
C LEU A 161 46.04 -27.63 -28.75
N LYS A 162 47.16 -27.90 -28.07
CA LYS A 162 47.37 -27.47 -26.67
C LYS A 162 47.31 -25.95 -26.53
N GLN A 163 47.96 -25.21 -27.43
CA GLN A 163 47.93 -23.74 -27.39
C GLN A 163 46.51 -23.19 -27.62
N ASN A 164 45.73 -23.82 -28.50
CA ASN A 164 44.35 -23.42 -28.74
C ASN A 164 43.44 -23.73 -27.55
N VAL A 165 43.64 -24.87 -26.88
CA VAL A 165 42.95 -25.20 -25.63
C VAL A 165 43.27 -24.16 -24.55
N GLU A 166 44.54 -23.80 -24.38
CA GLU A 166 44.96 -22.79 -23.39
C GLU A 166 44.34 -21.41 -23.64
N LYS A 167 44.36 -20.95 -24.90
CA LYS A 167 43.68 -19.70 -25.30
C LYS A 167 42.18 -19.73 -25.01
N LEU A 168 41.50 -20.83 -25.35
CA LEU A 168 40.07 -20.99 -25.07
C LEU A 168 39.79 -21.04 -23.57
N THR A 169 40.64 -21.68 -22.77
CA THR A 169 40.50 -21.69 -21.31
C THR A 169 40.66 -20.30 -20.70
N ASP A 170 41.62 -19.51 -21.20
CA ASP A 170 41.83 -18.12 -20.77
C ASP A 170 40.63 -17.23 -21.12
N GLU A 171 40.07 -17.38 -22.32
CA GLU A 171 38.86 -16.67 -22.74
C GLU A 171 37.66 -17.04 -21.87
N LEU A 172 37.46 -18.33 -21.60
CA LEU A 172 36.41 -18.80 -20.68
C LEU A 172 36.58 -18.25 -19.27
N GLN A 173 37.83 -18.18 -18.78
CA GLN A 173 38.12 -17.61 -17.47
C GLN A 173 37.83 -16.10 -17.41
N LYS A 174 38.15 -15.35 -18.46
CA LYS A 174 37.82 -13.92 -18.58
C LYS A 174 36.30 -13.70 -18.60
N VAL A 175 35.57 -14.48 -19.41
CA VAL A 175 34.10 -14.40 -19.46
C VAL A 175 33.50 -14.72 -18.09
N ARG A 176 33.96 -15.79 -17.44
CA ARG A 176 33.53 -16.15 -16.08
C ARG A 176 33.81 -15.04 -15.07
N ALA A 177 34.98 -14.43 -15.11
CA ALA A 177 35.35 -13.33 -14.24
C ALA A 177 34.45 -12.09 -14.46
N SER A 178 34.18 -11.73 -15.72
CA SER A 178 33.28 -10.62 -16.06
C SER A 178 31.85 -10.88 -15.60
N PHE A 179 31.35 -12.11 -15.74
CA PHE A 179 30.03 -12.50 -15.26
C PHE A 179 29.94 -12.42 -13.74
N VAL A 180 30.94 -12.94 -13.02
CA VAL A 180 31.01 -12.83 -11.56
C VAL A 180 31.07 -11.36 -11.12
N PHE A 181 31.84 -10.51 -11.81
CA PHE A 181 31.89 -9.08 -11.52
C PHE A 181 30.53 -8.41 -11.71
N TYR A 182 29.84 -8.68 -12.82
CA TYR A 182 28.50 -8.18 -13.10
C TYR A 182 27.50 -8.61 -12.01
N GLN A 183 27.48 -9.90 -11.65
CA GLN A 183 26.59 -10.40 -10.59
C GLN A 183 26.90 -9.77 -9.23
N ARG A 184 28.18 -9.58 -8.90
CA ARG A 184 28.58 -8.88 -7.66
C ARG A 184 28.23 -7.40 -7.67
N SER A 185 28.22 -6.75 -8.83
CA SER A 185 27.77 -5.37 -8.97
C SER A 185 26.26 -5.28 -8.78
N LYS A 186 25.50 -6.14 -9.46
CA LYS A 186 24.04 -6.21 -9.35
C LYS A 186 23.58 -6.54 -7.92
N LEU A 187 24.28 -7.45 -7.24
CA LEU A 187 23.98 -7.79 -5.85
C LEU A 187 24.25 -6.62 -4.89
N ARG A 188 25.31 -5.83 -5.14
CA ARG A 188 25.59 -4.59 -4.39
C ARG A 188 24.54 -3.52 -4.63
N GLU A 189 24.07 -3.36 -5.86
CA GLU A 189 23.00 -2.43 -6.20
C GLU A 189 21.69 -2.80 -5.48
N GLN A 190 21.29 -4.08 -5.51
CA GLN A 190 20.14 -4.57 -4.75
C GLN A 190 20.29 -4.44 -3.22
N GLN A 191 21.52 -4.54 -2.70
CA GLN A 191 21.77 -4.26 -1.28
C GLN A 191 21.55 -2.78 -0.98
N HIS A 192 22.08 -1.90 -1.82
CA HIS A 192 21.95 -0.45 -1.66
C HIS A 192 20.50 0.02 -1.83
N GLU A 193 19.72 -0.56 -2.75
CA GLU A 193 18.29 -0.29 -2.87
C GLU A 193 17.52 -0.71 -1.61
N ARG A 194 17.80 -1.91 -1.07
CA ARG A 194 17.17 -2.34 0.19
C ARG A 194 17.58 -1.49 1.38
N GLU A 195 18.83 -1.02 1.44
CA GLU A 195 19.27 -0.07 2.47
C GLU A 195 18.54 1.26 2.35
N LYS A 196 18.38 1.79 1.13
CA LYS A 196 17.56 3.01 0.90
C LYS A 196 16.11 2.82 1.32
N GLU A 197 15.49 1.71 0.95
CA GLU A 197 14.12 1.39 1.37
C GLU A 197 14.02 1.30 2.91
N GLN A 198 15.01 0.70 3.58
CA GLN A 198 15.08 0.67 5.03
C GLN A 198 15.25 2.05 5.65
N ASP A 199 16.07 2.91 5.06
CA ASP A 199 16.26 4.29 5.49
C ASP A 199 14.97 5.10 5.31
N ASP A 200 14.28 4.95 4.18
CA ASP A 200 12.98 5.57 3.89
C ASP A 200 11.91 5.08 4.88
N HIS A 201 11.86 3.78 5.15
CA HIS A 201 10.99 3.22 6.19
C HIS A 201 11.32 3.78 7.58
N ALA A 202 12.60 3.97 7.91
CA ALA A 202 13.01 4.56 9.17
C ALA A 202 12.63 6.05 9.28
N VAL A 203 12.69 6.80 8.17
CA VAL A 203 12.21 8.19 8.09
C VAL A 203 10.69 8.23 8.25
N MET A 204 9.95 7.39 7.52
CA MET A 204 8.49 7.29 7.62
C MET A 204 8.05 6.92 9.05
N LEU A 205 8.73 5.99 9.71
CA LEU A 205 8.47 5.64 11.11
C LEU A 205 8.73 6.81 12.06
N ARG A 206 9.81 7.58 11.85
CA ARG A 206 10.10 8.79 12.62
C ARG A 206 9.01 9.86 12.41
N GLU A 207 8.54 10.03 11.19
CA GLU A 207 7.45 10.96 10.86
C GLU A 207 6.12 10.51 11.49
N LEU A 208 5.78 9.22 11.41
CA LEU A 208 4.60 8.66 12.06
C LEU A 208 4.68 8.79 13.59
N GLN A 209 5.84 8.55 14.18
CA GLN A 209 6.06 8.78 15.62
C GLN A 209 5.91 10.26 15.98
N LYS A 210 6.41 11.18 15.14
CA LYS A 210 6.27 12.62 15.34
C LYS A 210 4.80 13.05 15.25
N LEU A 211 4.06 12.57 14.24
CA LEU A 211 2.62 12.83 14.09
C LEU A 211 1.85 12.28 15.29
N LEU A 212 2.13 11.06 15.71
CA LEU A 212 1.50 10.43 16.88
C LEU A 212 1.81 11.21 18.16
N ALA A 213 3.03 11.73 18.33
CA ALA A 213 3.37 12.61 19.45
C ALA A 213 2.59 13.94 19.40
N VAL A 214 2.47 14.56 18.23
CA VAL A 214 1.66 15.78 18.05
C VAL A 214 0.19 15.52 18.37
N GLU A 215 -0.37 14.42 17.87
CA GLU A 215 -1.75 14.01 18.19
C GLU A 215 -1.94 13.71 19.68
N ARG A 216 -0.97 13.08 20.35
CA ARG A 216 -1.00 12.88 21.81
C ARG A 216 -0.95 14.20 22.56
N MET A 217 -0.07 15.13 22.19
CA MET A 217 0.02 16.44 22.82
C MET A 217 -1.27 17.26 22.60
N ALA A 218 -1.85 17.20 21.41
CA ALA A 218 -3.12 17.85 21.11
C ALA A 218 -4.27 17.24 21.93
N LYS A 219 -4.31 15.91 22.04
CA LYS A 219 -5.26 15.19 22.89
C LYS A 219 -5.10 15.59 24.36
N GLU A 220 -3.88 15.59 24.90
CA GLU A 220 -3.60 16.00 26.28
C GLU A 220 -4.03 17.45 26.53
N HIS A 221 -3.80 18.36 25.57
CA HIS A 221 -4.23 19.74 25.68
C HIS A 221 -5.77 19.87 25.72
N ILE A 222 -6.49 19.13 24.87
CA ILE A 222 -7.95 19.11 24.89
C ILE A 222 -8.46 18.47 26.19
N GLU A 223 -7.84 17.39 26.67
CA GLU A 223 -8.18 16.75 27.94
C GLU A 223 -8.00 17.74 29.11
N GLN A 224 -6.88 18.47 29.16
CA GLN A 224 -6.66 19.56 30.12
C GLN A 224 -7.75 20.63 30.06
N GLN A 225 -8.10 21.11 28.86
CA GLN A 225 -9.19 22.08 28.70
C GLN A 225 -10.54 21.52 29.20
N THR A 226 -10.83 20.24 28.92
CA THR A 226 -12.07 19.62 29.41
C THR A 226 -12.09 19.46 30.92
N ASP A 227 -10.94 19.15 31.53
CA ASP A 227 -10.83 19.04 32.98
C ASP A 227 -10.90 20.42 33.65
N GLU A 228 -10.28 21.45 33.09
CA GLU A 228 -10.46 22.85 33.52
C GLU A 228 -11.92 23.31 33.42
N LEU A 229 -12.61 22.99 32.32
CA LEU A 229 -14.04 23.30 32.19
C LEU A 229 -14.89 22.49 33.17
N ARG A 230 -14.52 21.24 33.46
CA ARG A 230 -15.21 20.41 34.47
C ARG A 230 -14.98 20.93 35.88
N THR A 231 -13.76 21.34 36.23
CA THR A 231 -13.47 21.95 37.54
C THR A 231 -14.19 23.29 37.65
N ALA A 232 -14.14 24.16 36.64
CA ALA A 232 -14.88 25.41 36.62
C ALA A 232 -16.40 25.18 36.71
N LEU A 233 -16.94 24.15 36.07
CA LEU A 233 -18.35 23.77 36.19
C LEU A 233 -18.66 23.23 37.59
N SER A 234 -17.78 22.43 38.19
CA SER A 234 -17.90 21.93 39.56
C SER A 234 -17.85 23.08 40.57
N GLU A 235 -16.95 24.05 40.38
CA GLU A 235 -16.86 25.28 41.16
C GLU A 235 -18.10 26.16 40.98
N ALA A 236 -18.61 26.30 39.75
CA ALA A 236 -19.85 27.02 39.48
C ALA A 236 -21.07 26.34 40.11
N LYS A 237 -21.06 25.00 40.21
CA LYS A 237 -22.09 24.20 40.90
C LYS A 237 -21.96 24.25 42.42
N SER A 238 -20.75 24.37 42.96
CA SER A 238 -20.49 24.45 44.40
C SER A 238 -20.63 25.86 44.96
N ARG A 239 -20.55 26.89 44.11
CA ARG A 239 -20.99 28.25 44.47
C ARG A 239 -22.45 28.16 44.94
N PRO A 240 -22.76 28.60 46.18
CA PRO A 240 -24.13 28.58 46.67
C PRO A 240 -24.97 29.39 45.69
N LYS A 241 -26.02 28.76 45.15
CA LYS A 241 -26.90 29.47 44.24
C LYS A 241 -27.48 30.63 45.03
N VAL A 242 -27.57 31.82 44.44
CA VAL A 242 -28.22 32.95 45.10
C VAL A 242 -29.66 32.57 45.52
N SER A 243 -30.27 31.60 44.83
CA SER A 243 -31.51 30.91 45.21
C SER A 243 -31.47 30.31 46.62
N ASP A 244 -30.41 29.60 47.02
CA ASP A 244 -30.31 28.95 48.33
C ASP A 244 -30.24 30.02 49.44
N GLN A 245 -29.57 31.15 49.18
CA GLN A 245 -29.54 32.29 50.11
C GLN A 245 -30.92 32.95 50.24
N TYR A 246 -31.66 33.09 49.14
CA TYR A 246 -33.03 33.61 49.16
C TYR A 246 -34.00 32.63 49.85
N GLU A 247 -33.84 31.32 49.66
CA GLU A 247 -34.65 30.30 50.33
C GLU A 247 -34.45 30.31 51.84
N VAL A 248 -33.20 30.39 52.32
CA VAL A 248 -32.92 30.56 53.75
C VAL A 248 -33.56 31.84 54.28
N ARG A 249 -33.44 32.96 53.55
CA ARG A 249 -34.06 34.23 53.98
C ARG A 249 -35.59 34.16 54.02
N ILE A 250 -36.21 33.45 53.08
CA ILE A 250 -37.67 33.22 53.06
C ILE A 250 -38.08 32.35 54.24
N GLN A 251 -37.30 31.32 54.59
CA GLN A 251 -37.56 30.47 55.76
C GLN A 251 -37.44 31.27 57.06
N GLU A 252 -36.41 32.11 57.22
CA GLU A 252 -36.25 33.01 58.37
C GLU A 252 -37.44 33.96 58.52
N LEU A 253 -37.82 34.66 57.44
CA LEU A 253 -39.00 35.54 57.45
C LEU A 253 -40.29 34.76 57.73
N GLY A 254 -40.40 33.52 57.25
CA GLY A 254 -41.51 32.62 57.55
C GLY A 254 -41.59 32.26 59.04
N GLN A 255 -40.45 31.96 59.68
CA GLN A 255 -40.36 31.71 61.11
C GLN A 255 -40.68 32.97 61.93
N GLU A 256 -40.18 34.13 61.52
CA GLU A 256 -40.51 35.42 62.16
C GLU A 256 -42.01 35.70 62.10
N ILE A 257 -42.66 35.56 60.94
CA ILE A 257 -44.12 35.71 60.79
C ILE A 257 -44.87 34.69 61.63
N GLY A 258 -44.39 33.44 61.70
CA GLY A 258 -44.95 32.39 62.55
C GLY A 258 -44.93 32.77 64.02
N SER A 259 -43.77 33.21 64.53
CA SER A 259 -43.61 33.64 65.92
C SER A 259 -44.48 34.86 66.26
N LEU A 260 -44.62 35.83 65.36
CA LEU A 260 -45.48 36.99 65.54
C LEU A 260 -46.96 36.61 65.57
N ARG A 261 -47.38 35.65 64.73
CA ARG A 261 -48.75 35.11 64.75
C ARG A 261 -49.04 34.38 66.06
N GLU A 262 -48.10 33.61 66.58
CA GLU A 262 -48.25 32.89 67.84
C GLU A 262 -48.29 33.85 69.04
N GLN A 263 -47.45 34.89 69.05
CA GLN A 263 -47.52 35.96 70.05
C GLN A 263 -48.85 36.70 70.01
N LEU A 264 -49.34 37.05 68.81
CA LEU A 264 -50.64 37.68 68.63
C LEU A 264 -51.80 36.77 69.08
N ALA A 265 -51.71 35.46 68.85
CA ALA A 265 -52.68 34.49 69.33
C ALA A 265 -52.68 34.41 70.87
N ASN A 266 -51.50 34.33 71.48
CA ASN A 266 -51.35 34.28 72.93
C ASN A 266 -51.86 35.56 73.61
N GLU A 267 -51.60 36.74 73.05
CA GLU A 267 -52.15 38.00 73.56
C GLU A 267 -53.66 38.09 73.36
N LYS A 268 -54.20 37.61 72.22
CA LYS A 268 -55.65 37.49 72.04
C LYS A 268 -56.28 36.55 73.05
N ASP A 269 -55.65 35.43 73.37
CA ASP A 269 -56.20 34.47 74.34
C ASP A 269 -56.02 34.94 75.78
N ARG A 270 -54.98 35.73 76.08
CA ARG A 270 -54.87 36.49 77.34
C ARG A 270 -55.98 37.53 77.47
N ALA A 271 -56.30 38.25 76.40
CA ALA A 271 -57.38 39.23 76.39
C ALA A 271 -58.78 38.61 76.54
N LYS A 272 -58.98 37.36 76.08
CA LYS A 272 -60.26 36.64 76.24
C LYS A 272 -60.51 36.11 77.65
N ARG A 273 -59.49 35.99 78.51
CA ARG A 273 -59.69 35.55 79.90
C ARG A 273 -60.14 36.75 80.74
N PRO A 274 -61.34 36.75 81.36
CA PRO A 274 -61.75 37.81 82.26
C PRO A 274 -60.79 37.88 83.46
N SER A 275 -60.47 39.09 83.92
CA SER A 275 -59.44 39.33 84.94
C SER A 275 -59.73 38.57 86.24
N PRO A 276 -58.69 38.09 86.95
CA PRO A 276 -58.87 37.35 88.20
C PRO A 276 -59.60 38.16 89.28
N GLU A 277 -59.46 39.49 89.25
CA GLU A 277 -60.20 40.42 90.12
C GLU A 277 -61.71 40.41 89.85
N LEU A 278 -62.14 40.25 88.59
CA LEU A 278 -63.56 40.16 88.24
C LEU A 278 -64.19 38.87 88.78
N ASN A 279 -63.44 37.76 88.76
CA ASN A 279 -63.92 36.48 89.29
C ASN A 279 -63.99 36.50 90.83
N LEU A 280 -63.01 37.16 91.49
CA LEU A 280 -63.05 37.36 92.94
C LEU A 280 -64.22 38.27 93.34
N LEU A 281 -64.47 39.34 92.58
CA LEU A 281 -65.60 40.23 92.81
C LEU A 281 -66.95 39.50 92.63
N LYS A 282 -67.08 38.66 91.60
CA LYS A 282 -68.28 37.81 91.43
C LYS A 282 -68.49 36.90 92.63
N GLN A 283 -67.43 36.26 93.12
CA GLN A 283 -67.51 35.36 94.27
C GLN A 283 -67.84 36.11 95.58
N GLN A 284 -67.33 37.33 95.75
CA GLN A 284 -67.66 38.18 96.90
C GLN A 284 -69.12 38.65 96.86
N LEU A 285 -69.63 39.02 95.69
CA LEU A 285 -71.01 39.45 95.51
C LEU A 285 -72.00 38.30 95.75
N GLU A 286 -71.68 37.09 95.28
CA GLU A 286 -72.48 35.89 95.59
C GLU A 286 -72.53 35.60 97.10
N LYS A 287 -71.40 35.76 97.82
CA LYS A 287 -71.37 35.57 99.27
C LYS A 287 -72.20 36.62 100.00
N GLU A 288 -72.04 37.89 99.69
CA GLU A 288 -72.84 38.95 100.31
C GLU A 288 -74.34 38.80 100.01
N GLU A 289 -74.70 38.34 98.81
CA GLU A 289 -76.10 38.07 98.47
C GLU A 289 -76.69 36.95 99.33
N THR A 290 -75.91 35.89 99.61
CA THR A 290 -76.35 34.80 100.49
C THR A 290 -76.51 35.24 101.94
N ASP A 291 -75.59 36.05 102.46
CA ASP A 291 -75.62 36.55 103.83
C ASP A 291 -76.78 37.53 104.04
N HIS A 292 -77.04 38.41 103.06
CA HIS A 292 -78.15 39.35 103.11
C HIS A 292 -79.51 38.64 103.10
N LYS A 293 -79.68 37.60 102.27
CA LYS A 293 -80.91 36.78 102.25
C LYS A 293 -81.15 36.07 103.58
N ALA A 294 -80.10 35.61 104.25
CA ALA A 294 -80.22 34.97 105.56
C ALA A 294 -80.62 35.97 106.66
N ALA A 295 -80.03 37.17 106.65
CA ALA A 295 -80.37 38.24 107.60
C ALA A 295 -81.84 38.70 107.46
N MET A 296 -82.33 38.87 106.23
CA MET A 296 -83.73 39.25 105.98
C MET A 296 -84.73 38.22 106.51
N ARG A 297 -84.45 36.91 106.34
CA ARG A 297 -85.33 35.85 106.87
C ARG A 297 -85.39 35.88 108.41
N ALA A 298 -84.25 36.07 109.07
CA ALA A 298 -84.19 36.14 110.52
C ALA A 298 -84.95 37.37 111.08
N GLU A 299 -84.93 38.50 110.37
CA GLU A 299 -85.73 39.68 110.75
C GLU A 299 -87.23 39.42 110.57
N GLN A 300 -87.62 38.80 109.45
CA GLN A 300 -89.02 38.51 109.14
C GLN A 300 -89.66 37.55 110.16
N ASP A 301 -88.93 36.54 110.65
CA ASP A 301 -89.43 35.62 111.68
C ASP A 301 -89.58 36.29 113.05
N ARG A 302 -88.69 37.23 113.41
CA ARG A 302 -88.84 38.06 114.62
C ARG A 302 -90.09 38.95 114.53
N SER A 303 -90.33 39.56 113.37
CA SER A 303 -91.53 40.37 113.13
C SER A 303 -92.81 39.53 113.29
N ARG A 304 -92.87 38.34 112.67
CA ARG A 304 -94.03 37.44 112.79
C ARG A 304 -94.34 37.04 114.22
N SER A 305 -93.31 36.70 115.00
CA SER A 305 -93.46 36.30 116.41
C SER A 305 -94.00 37.44 117.28
N SER A 306 -93.64 38.69 116.97
CA SER A 306 -94.18 39.88 117.66
C SER A 306 -95.64 40.17 117.28
N GLN A 307 -95.99 39.93 116.01
CA GLN A 307 -97.35 40.15 115.49
C GLN A 307 -98.37 39.19 116.11
N GLN A 308 -98.01 37.90 116.25
CA GLN A 308 -98.88 36.93 116.94
C GLN A 308 -99.16 37.29 118.40
N ARG A 309 -98.21 37.91 119.11
CA ARG A 309 -98.44 38.39 120.48
C ARG A 309 -99.42 39.55 120.55
N LEU A 310 -99.38 40.46 119.57
CA LEU A 310 -100.33 41.57 119.47
C LEU A 310 -101.73 41.09 119.11
N GLU A 311 -101.86 40.10 118.22
CA GLU A 311 -103.14 39.53 117.84
C GLU A 311 -103.86 38.89 119.04
N ASN A 312 -103.14 38.15 119.88
CA ASN A 312 -103.71 37.58 121.11
C ASN A 312 -104.17 38.63 122.14
N LEU A 313 -103.53 39.82 122.17
CA LEU A 313 -103.99 40.92 123.02
C LEU A 313 -105.22 41.61 122.41
N ALA A 314 -105.27 41.74 121.09
CA ALA A 314 -106.41 42.33 120.38
C ALA A 314 -107.69 41.52 120.59
N THR A 315 -107.62 40.19 120.51
CA THR A 315 -108.79 39.32 120.76
C THR A 315 -109.34 39.47 122.19
N GLN A 316 -108.45 39.55 123.20
CA GLN A 316 -108.87 39.81 124.58
C GLN A 316 -109.53 41.19 124.76
N HIS A 317 -109.05 42.21 124.02
CA HIS A 317 -109.67 43.53 124.03
C HIS A 317 -111.02 43.52 123.32
N GLU A 318 -111.17 42.80 122.21
CA GLU A 318 -112.42 42.70 121.44
C GLU A 318 -113.55 42.04 122.25
N GLU A 319 -113.27 40.95 122.98
CA GLU A 319 -114.25 40.34 123.89
C GLU A 319 -114.75 41.32 124.96
N ARG A 320 -113.84 42.16 125.50
CA ARG A 320 -114.19 43.18 126.48
C ARG A 320 -115.04 44.28 125.84
N VAL A 321 -114.71 44.72 124.63
CA VAL A 321 -115.47 45.74 123.88
C VAL A 321 -116.87 45.23 123.55
N SER A 322 -117.01 43.99 123.07
CA SER A 322 -118.32 43.38 122.80
C SER A 322 -119.23 43.37 124.04
N SER A 323 -118.69 43.08 125.21
CA SER A 323 -119.46 43.14 126.46
C SER A 323 -119.93 44.55 126.83
N LEU A 324 -119.18 45.59 126.44
CA LEU A 324 -119.53 46.99 126.63
C LEU A 324 -120.53 47.46 125.57
N GLU A 325 -120.39 47.01 124.33
CA GLU A 325 -121.32 47.29 123.23
C GLU A 325 -122.72 46.73 123.52
N ASN A 326 -122.83 45.53 124.08
CA ASN A 326 -124.13 44.98 124.48
C ASN A 326 -124.82 45.88 125.53
N LYS A 327 -124.08 46.36 126.54
CA LYS A 327 -124.61 47.32 127.53
C LYS A 327 -124.98 48.67 126.90
N LEU A 328 -124.22 49.11 125.89
CA LEU A 328 -124.50 50.35 125.14
C LEU A 328 -125.75 50.19 124.25
N SER A 329 -125.99 49.00 123.71
CA SER A 329 -127.16 48.68 122.90
C SER A 329 -128.46 48.70 123.72
N GLU A 330 -128.42 48.18 124.95
CA GLU A 330 -129.56 48.24 125.89
C GLU A 330 -129.92 49.70 126.23
N LEU A 331 -128.92 50.56 126.46
CA LEU A 331 -129.13 52.00 126.68
C LEU A 331 -129.63 52.73 125.42
N SER A 332 -129.18 52.30 124.24
CA SER A 332 -129.60 52.86 122.95
C SER A 332 -131.05 52.51 122.60
N GLU A 333 -131.53 51.34 123.01
CA GLU A 333 -132.94 50.97 122.81
C GLU A 333 -133.88 51.79 123.70
N ALA A 334 -133.50 52.04 124.96
CA ALA A 334 -134.27 52.89 125.86
C ALA A 334 -134.35 54.34 125.35
N THR A 335 -133.26 54.89 124.83
CA THR A 335 -133.24 56.26 124.25
C THR A 335 -134.02 56.33 122.93
N GLY A 336 -133.94 55.30 122.09
CA GLY A 336 -134.73 55.21 120.85
C GLY A 336 -136.25 55.19 121.09
N GLN A 337 -136.73 54.60 122.20
CA GLN A 337 -138.16 54.66 122.56
C GLN A 337 -138.61 56.08 122.92
N TYR A 338 -137.76 56.87 123.60
CA TYR A 338 -138.03 58.28 123.89
C TYR A 338 -138.04 59.15 122.62
N GLU A 339 -137.12 58.91 121.68
CA GLU A 339 -137.02 59.71 120.45
C GLU A 339 -138.20 59.47 119.48
N ARG A 340 -138.74 58.25 119.42
CA ARG A 340 -139.96 57.96 118.62
C ARG A 340 -141.19 58.71 119.13
N GLN A 341 -141.32 58.87 120.44
CA GLN A 341 -142.38 59.68 121.04
C GLN A 341 -142.23 61.15 120.61
N HIS A 342 -141.02 61.69 120.67
CA HIS A 342 -140.70 63.06 120.27
C HIS A 342 -140.92 63.32 118.76
N HIS A 343 -140.62 62.35 117.90
CA HIS A 343 -140.81 62.49 116.45
C HIS A 343 -142.29 62.52 116.05
N HIS A 344 -143.16 61.83 116.80
CA HIS A 344 -144.61 61.89 116.62
C HIS A 344 -145.16 63.29 116.90
N ASP A 345 -144.65 63.96 117.93
CA ASP A 345 -145.01 65.34 118.27
C ASP A 345 -144.52 66.34 117.19
N GLN A 346 -143.34 66.13 116.60
CA GLN A 346 -142.82 66.97 115.51
C GLN A 346 -143.61 66.89 114.20
N LEU A 347 -144.19 65.72 113.86
CA LEU A 347 -144.99 65.57 112.65
C LEU A 347 -146.30 66.37 112.70
N ASN A 348 -146.88 66.54 113.89
CA ASN A 348 -148.02 67.44 114.07
C ASN A 348 -147.64 68.91 113.84
N ILE A 349 -146.38 69.29 114.13
CA ILE A 349 -145.86 70.64 113.92
C ILE A 349 -145.57 70.92 112.43
N GLN A 350 -145.10 69.95 111.65
CA GLN A 350 -144.76 70.15 110.23
C GLN A 350 -145.98 70.35 109.31
N LYS A 351 -147.12 69.72 109.63
CA LYS A 351 -148.38 69.94 108.90
C LYS A 351 -148.86 71.40 108.97
N LEU A 352 -148.49 72.13 110.03
CA LEU A 352 -148.77 73.56 110.16
C LEU A 352 -147.81 74.44 109.32
N LYS A 353 -146.60 73.94 108.97
CA LYS A 353 -145.58 74.67 108.22
C LYS A 353 -145.74 74.61 106.70
N GLU A 354 -146.22 73.51 106.12
CA GLU A 354 -146.39 73.38 104.66
C GLU A 354 -147.45 74.33 104.05
N ARG A 355 -148.33 74.90 104.88
CA ARG A 355 -149.26 75.96 104.50
C ARG A 355 -148.55 77.27 104.07
N ILE A 356 -147.27 77.44 104.40
CA ILE A 356 -146.50 78.67 104.19
C ILE A 356 -145.70 78.65 102.87
N ASN A 357 -145.06 77.54 102.50
CA ASN A 357 -144.09 77.49 101.38
C ASN A 357 -144.71 77.45 99.97
N GLN A 358 -146.01 77.16 99.82
CA GLN A 358 -146.66 77.24 98.51
C GLN A 358 -146.71 78.68 97.96
N LEU A 359 -146.45 79.69 98.79
CA LEU A 359 -146.40 81.10 98.39
C LEU A 359 -145.08 81.52 97.72
N ASP A 360 -144.01 80.71 97.79
CA ASP A 360 -142.68 81.08 97.27
C ASP A 360 -142.39 80.59 95.82
N ALA A 361 -143.38 79.98 95.15
CA ALA A 361 -143.23 79.36 93.84
C ALA A 361 -142.75 80.27 92.68
N GLU A 362 -142.97 81.57 92.67
CA GLU A 362 -143.17 82.25 91.36
C GLU A 362 -141.99 83.03 90.77
N ASN A 363 -140.85 83.18 91.45
CA ASN A 363 -139.84 84.17 91.03
C ASN A 363 -138.61 83.61 90.30
N MET A 364 -138.70 83.45 88.97
CA MET A 364 -137.58 83.70 88.02
C MET A 364 -136.48 82.60 87.95
N ALA A 365 -136.32 81.74 86.96
CA ALA A 365 -136.70 81.72 85.54
C ALA A 365 -136.28 82.98 84.76
N LEU A 366 -135.04 83.03 84.24
CA LEU A 366 -134.67 83.46 82.86
C LEU A 366 -133.14 83.51 82.68
N THR A 367 -132.68 83.14 81.49
CA THR A 367 -131.32 83.26 80.91
C THR A 367 -130.28 82.16 81.23
N LYS A 368 -130.33 81.12 80.39
CA LYS A 368 -129.47 79.93 80.29
C LYS A 368 -129.06 79.77 78.82
N THR A 369 -127.79 79.45 78.53
CA THR A 369 -127.20 78.64 77.41
C THR A 369 -125.81 79.20 77.01
N GLY A 370 -124.75 78.45 76.66
CA GLY A 370 -124.50 77.01 76.50
C GLY A 370 -123.49 76.71 75.35
N HIS A 371 -122.79 75.55 75.42
CA HIS A 371 -122.04 74.78 74.38
C HIS A 371 -120.53 75.08 74.10
N MET A 372 -119.51 74.19 74.07
CA MET A 372 -119.25 72.70 73.98
C MET A 372 -119.14 72.03 72.58
N LYS A 373 -118.00 71.31 72.40
CA LYS A 373 -117.75 69.96 71.79
C LYS A 373 -117.55 69.79 70.25
N SER A 374 -116.46 69.13 69.79
CA SER A 374 -116.29 67.69 69.39
C SER A 374 -116.76 67.41 67.96
N ALA A 375 -116.42 66.37 67.20
CA ALA A 375 -115.37 65.36 67.06
C ALA A 375 -115.72 64.55 65.78
N GLU A 376 -114.85 63.62 65.40
CA GLU A 376 -115.15 62.33 64.73
C GLU A 376 -115.19 62.17 63.18
N GLN A 377 -114.34 61.21 62.77
CA GLN A 377 -114.61 59.99 61.97
C GLN A 377 -114.21 59.85 60.47
N GLU A 378 -113.76 58.61 60.23
CA GLU A 378 -113.28 57.83 59.07
C GLU A 378 -114.20 57.94 57.81
N ASP A 379 -113.88 57.55 56.57
CA ASP A 379 -113.03 56.49 56.00
C ASP A 379 -112.85 56.73 54.48
N ASP A 380 -112.05 55.86 53.85
CA ASP A 380 -111.94 55.47 52.44
C ASP A 380 -110.91 56.18 51.54
N GLY A 381 -110.01 55.34 51.00
CA GLY A 381 -108.80 55.74 50.30
C GLY A 381 -108.97 56.07 48.81
N VAL A 382 -107.80 56.19 48.16
CA VAL A 382 -107.44 55.58 46.86
C VAL A 382 -106.21 56.30 46.29
N ASP A 383 -105.13 55.53 46.25
CA ASP A 383 -104.28 55.22 45.09
C ASP A 383 -103.35 56.27 44.45
N VAL A 384 -102.12 55.80 44.25
CA VAL A 384 -100.93 56.52 43.77
C VAL A 384 -101.07 56.96 42.29
N GLN A 385 -102.06 56.41 41.58
CA GLN A 385 -102.47 56.85 40.24
C GLN A 385 -103.06 58.28 40.20
N GLN A 386 -103.59 58.81 41.31
CA GLN A 386 -104.09 60.20 41.38
C GLN A 386 -102.97 61.26 41.38
N ILE A 387 -101.73 60.86 41.67
CA ILE A 387 -100.55 61.75 41.61
C ILE A 387 -100.00 61.79 40.18
N VAL A 388 -100.07 60.68 39.45
CA VAL A 388 -99.70 60.61 38.02
C VAL A 388 -100.75 61.30 37.14
N ASP A 389 -102.04 61.17 37.46
CA ASP A 389 -103.11 61.88 36.76
C ASP A 389 -103.10 63.39 37.00
N LYS A 390 -102.66 63.87 38.18
CA LYS A 390 -102.47 65.32 38.42
C LYS A 390 -101.33 65.92 37.59
N ILE A 391 -100.28 65.15 37.28
CA ILE A 391 -99.18 65.59 36.40
C ILE A 391 -99.63 65.63 34.93
N VAL A 392 -100.45 64.66 34.50
CA VAL A 392 -101.05 64.65 33.14
C VAL A 392 -102.11 65.74 32.98
N VAL A 393 -102.86 66.07 34.03
CA VAL A 393 -103.87 67.15 34.03
C VAL A 393 -103.22 68.54 34.01
N LEU A 394 -102.06 68.74 34.66
CA LEU A 394 -101.30 69.99 34.56
C LEU A 394 -100.64 70.16 33.18
N LYS A 395 -100.18 69.07 32.55
CA LYS A 395 -99.71 69.06 31.15
C LYS A 395 -100.84 69.35 30.15
N LYS A 396 -102.04 68.79 30.37
CA LYS A 396 -103.26 69.11 29.58
C LYS A 396 -103.77 70.53 29.83
N SER A 397 -103.58 71.09 31.02
CA SER A 397 -103.92 72.48 31.34
C SER A 397 -102.96 73.47 30.68
N LEU A 398 -101.66 73.13 30.60
CA LEU A 398 -100.65 73.90 29.88
C LEU A 398 -100.87 73.87 28.35
N MET A 399 -101.26 72.71 27.79
CA MET A 399 -101.64 72.58 26.38
C MET A 399 -102.94 73.34 26.04
N LYS A 400 -103.96 73.31 26.92
CA LYS A 400 -105.21 74.09 26.76
C LYS A 400 -105.04 75.60 26.98
N ALA A 401 -103.97 76.03 27.66
CA ALA A 401 -103.60 77.44 27.77
C ALA A 401 -102.78 77.92 26.56
N ASN A 402 -101.99 77.03 25.94
CA ASN A 402 -101.29 77.29 24.67
C ASN A 402 -102.25 77.36 23.47
N GLU A 403 -103.41 76.69 23.55
CA GLU A 403 -104.51 76.77 22.57
C GLU A 403 -105.39 78.04 22.69
N ARG A 404 -105.23 78.85 23.75
CA ARG A 404 -105.99 80.11 23.96
C ARG A 404 -105.22 81.38 23.58
N LEU A 405 -104.06 81.24 22.95
CA LEU A 405 -103.29 82.34 22.37
C LEU A 405 -103.23 82.14 20.86
N GLU A 406 -103.49 83.19 20.07
CA GLU A 406 -103.66 83.12 18.60
C GLU A 406 -102.40 82.68 17.82
N LYS A 407 -101.30 82.31 18.50
CA LYS A 407 -100.17 81.55 17.94
C LYS A 407 -99.57 80.60 18.99
N PRO A 408 -99.86 79.30 18.94
CA PRO A 408 -99.24 78.31 19.84
C PRO A 408 -97.83 77.97 19.31
N MET A 409 -96.80 78.16 20.14
CA MET A 409 -95.44 77.68 19.88
C MET A 409 -95.17 76.39 20.68
N ASP A 410 -94.44 75.49 20.05
CA ASP A 410 -94.24 74.09 20.43
C ASP A 410 -93.18 73.93 21.55
N ILE A 411 -93.48 73.10 22.53
CA ILE A 411 -92.70 72.93 23.77
C ILE A 411 -91.77 71.72 23.61
N GLU A 412 -90.89 71.79 22.63
CA GLU A 412 -89.77 70.85 22.45
C GLU A 412 -88.40 71.54 22.56
N GLU A 413 -88.39 72.84 22.85
CA GLU A 413 -87.17 73.63 23.06
C GLU A 413 -86.85 73.88 24.55
N LEU A 414 -87.78 73.59 25.45
CA LEU A 414 -87.57 73.69 26.91
C LEU A 414 -86.87 72.46 27.53
N LEU A 415 -86.30 71.60 26.69
CA LEU A 415 -85.26 70.62 27.05
C LEU A 415 -83.84 71.09 26.64
N LYS A 416 -83.70 72.35 26.22
CA LYS A 416 -82.41 73.04 26.06
C LYS A 416 -82.33 74.24 27.00
N ILE A 417 -82.02 73.99 28.25
CA ILE A 417 -81.45 75.03 29.12
C ILE A 417 -80.32 74.39 29.91
N ASP A 418 -79.19 74.21 29.22
CA ASP A 418 -77.90 74.52 29.85
C ASP A 418 -77.31 75.71 29.08
N ALA A 419 -76.80 76.64 29.87
CA ALA A 419 -76.79 78.06 29.57
C ALA A 419 -75.77 78.48 28.48
N MET A 420 -76.26 79.25 27.51
CA MET A 420 -75.72 80.56 27.11
C MET A 420 -74.19 80.71 26.96
N SER A 421 -73.74 80.62 25.69
CA SER A 421 -72.87 81.59 25.00
C SER A 421 -71.75 82.31 25.79
N PHE A 422 -70.49 81.93 25.51
CA PHE A 422 -69.34 82.85 25.46
C PHE A 422 -68.30 82.35 24.42
N ASP A 423 -68.09 83.15 23.37
CA ASP A 423 -66.95 83.23 22.42
C ASP A 423 -66.04 82.00 22.17
N HIS A 424 -66.50 81.05 21.36
CA HIS A 424 -65.67 79.91 20.91
C HIS A 424 -64.92 80.10 19.58
N GLU A 425 -65.16 81.17 18.81
CA GLU A 425 -64.50 81.35 17.50
C GLU A 425 -63.00 81.65 17.63
N SER A 426 -62.59 82.44 18.63
CA SER A 426 -61.21 82.95 18.74
C SER A 426 -60.21 81.92 19.30
N PHE A 427 -60.65 81.07 20.24
CA PHE A 427 -59.81 79.99 20.79
C PHE A 427 -59.67 78.82 19.81
N HIS A 428 -60.71 78.53 19.02
CA HIS A 428 -60.67 77.46 18.01
C HIS A 428 -59.78 77.83 16.82
N VAL A 429 -59.69 79.12 16.45
CA VAL A 429 -58.76 79.59 15.42
C VAL A 429 -57.31 79.46 15.90
N ARG A 430 -56.98 79.84 17.15
CA ARG A 430 -55.62 79.68 17.69
C ARG A 430 -55.22 78.21 17.87
N CYS A 431 -56.10 77.36 18.42
CA CYS A 431 -55.83 75.92 18.49
C CYS A 431 -55.69 75.29 17.09
N ARG A 432 -56.42 75.78 16.08
CA ARG A 432 -56.30 75.31 14.70
C ARG A 432 -55.01 75.80 14.03
N GLU A 433 -54.59 77.02 14.31
CA GLU A 433 -53.32 77.58 13.85
C GLU A 433 -52.13 76.87 14.49
N GLU A 434 -52.16 76.62 15.81
CA GLU A 434 -51.13 75.84 16.51
C GLU A 434 -51.10 74.38 16.02
N PHE A 435 -52.26 73.77 15.77
CA PHE A 435 -52.34 72.43 15.17
C PHE A 435 -51.76 72.41 13.74
N ASN A 436 -52.02 73.45 12.94
CA ASN A 436 -51.47 73.57 11.60
C ASN A 436 -49.96 73.83 11.62
N GLN A 437 -49.46 74.67 12.53
CA GLN A 437 -48.03 74.91 12.72
C GLN A 437 -47.31 73.62 13.17
N LEU A 438 -47.88 72.88 14.11
CA LEU A 438 -47.31 71.61 14.57
C LEU A 438 -47.32 70.55 13.45
N LYS A 439 -48.35 70.55 12.59
CA LYS A 439 -48.42 69.69 11.41
C LYS A 439 -47.38 70.07 10.35
N GLU A 440 -47.14 71.36 10.13
CA GLU A 440 -46.07 71.84 9.26
C GLU A 440 -44.68 71.51 9.81
N GLU A 441 -44.45 71.69 11.11
CA GLU A 441 -43.20 71.31 11.76
C GLU A 441 -42.98 69.79 11.70
N PHE A 442 -44.03 69.00 11.86
CA PHE A 442 -43.98 67.56 11.71
C PHE A 442 -43.65 67.13 10.27
N GLU A 443 -44.28 67.74 9.25
CA GLU A 443 -43.95 67.44 7.85
C GLU A 443 -42.53 67.93 7.50
N ARG A 444 -42.07 69.07 8.04
CA ARG A 444 -40.68 69.53 7.88
C ARG A 444 -39.69 68.59 8.58
N TYR A 445 -40.01 68.09 9.77
CA TYR A 445 -39.20 67.11 10.49
C TYR A 445 -39.15 65.78 9.75
N LYS A 446 -40.29 65.31 9.23
CA LYS A 446 -40.40 64.09 8.41
C LYS A 446 -39.62 64.22 7.12
N LEU A 447 -39.71 65.33 6.40
CA LEU A 447 -38.91 65.60 5.20
C LEU A 447 -37.42 65.69 5.53
N ARG A 448 -37.05 66.33 6.63
CA ARG A 448 -35.64 66.44 7.07
C ARG A 448 -35.09 65.07 7.48
N ALA A 449 -35.80 64.30 8.29
CA ALA A 449 -35.44 62.95 8.70
C ALA A 449 -35.39 61.99 7.51
N GLN A 450 -36.34 62.08 6.59
CA GLN A 450 -36.34 61.30 5.35
C GLN A 450 -35.18 61.70 4.44
N SER A 451 -34.82 62.99 4.34
CA SER A 451 -33.65 63.43 3.57
C SER A 451 -32.33 62.98 4.21
N VAL A 452 -32.22 62.98 5.54
CA VAL A 452 -31.02 62.52 6.27
C VAL A 452 -30.89 61.01 6.15
N LEU A 453 -31.98 60.26 6.33
CA LEU A 453 -31.98 58.82 6.12
C LEU A 453 -31.70 58.48 4.66
N LYS A 454 -32.28 59.20 3.69
CA LYS A 454 -32.07 58.93 2.27
C LYS A 454 -30.65 59.33 1.83
N ASN A 455 -30.07 60.41 2.34
CA ASN A 455 -28.70 60.85 2.01
C ASN A 455 -27.62 60.04 2.74
N LYS A 456 -27.88 59.63 3.98
CA LYS A 456 -26.98 58.74 4.73
C LYS A 456 -27.06 57.31 4.20
N SER A 457 -28.28 56.80 3.96
CA SER A 457 -28.50 55.53 3.28
C SER A 457 -27.91 55.55 1.89
N THR A 458 -28.14 56.55 1.04
CA THR A 458 -27.60 56.50 -0.34
C THR A 458 -26.08 56.61 -0.39
N LYS A 459 -25.42 57.38 0.47
CA LYS A 459 -23.94 57.50 0.44
C LYS A 459 -23.25 56.28 1.05
N GLU A 460 -23.69 55.82 2.24
CA GLU A 460 -23.17 54.58 2.86
C GLU A 460 -23.61 53.32 2.09
N SER A 461 -24.82 53.30 1.51
CA SER A 461 -25.26 52.18 0.67
C SER A 461 -24.57 52.16 -0.68
N VAL A 462 -24.23 53.29 -1.31
CA VAL A 462 -23.50 53.24 -2.59
C VAL A 462 -22.03 52.85 -2.39
N THR A 463 -21.36 53.29 -1.33
CA THR A 463 -19.99 52.83 -1.03
C THR A 463 -19.98 51.39 -0.53
N SER A 464 -20.88 51.03 0.39
CA SER A 464 -21.03 49.66 0.86
C SER A 464 -21.47 48.71 -0.25
N ASN A 465 -22.38 49.10 -1.14
CA ASN A 465 -22.78 48.27 -2.28
C ASN A 465 -21.63 48.08 -3.27
N LYS A 466 -20.81 49.11 -3.54
CA LYS A 466 -19.64 48.96 -4.42
C LYS A 466 -18.60 48.01 -3.83
N GLU A 467 -18.33 48.08 -2.53
CA GLU A 467 -17.43 47.16 -1.83
C GLU A 467 -18.02 45.74 -1.77
N VAL A 468 -19.32 45.62 -1.48
CA VAL A 468 -20.05 44.35 -1.48
C VAL A 468 -20.06 43.74 -2.88
N ASP A 469 -20.21 44.54 -3.94
CA ASP A 469 -20.20 44.07 -5.31
C ASP A 469 -18.78 43.69 -5.77
N ALA A 470 -17.74 44.40 -5.32
CA ALA A 470 -16.35 44.00 -5.53
C ALA A 470 -16.01 42.69 -4.80
N LEU A 471 -16.48 42.51 -3.56
CA LEU A 471 -16.33 41.26 -2.81
C LEU A 471 -17.11 40.12 -3.46
N LYS A 472 -18.33 40.38 -3.96
CA LYS A 472 -19.08 39.38 -4.75
C LYS A 472 -18.32 38.98 -6.01
N GLN A 473 -17.72 39.93 -6.72
CA GLN A 473 -16.89 39.65 -7.91
C GLN A 473 -15.66 38.79 -7.54
N GLN A 474 -14.94 39.14 -6.47
CA GLN A 474 -13.82 38.32 -5.98
C GLN A 474 -14.27 36.92 -5.56
N VAL A 475 -15.44 36.80 -4.90
CA VAL A 475 -16.01 35.51 -4.53
C VAL A 475 -16.41 34.70 -5.77
N THR A 476 -16.94 35.32 -6.82
CA THR A 476 -17.23 34.61 -8.08
C THR A 476 -15.95 34.18 -8.79
N GLU A 477 -14.93 35.03 -8.82
CA GLU A 477 -13.65 34.76 -9.47
C GLU A 477 -12.85 33.67 -8.74
N LEU A 478 -12.87 33.67 -7.41
CA LEU A 478 -12.33 32.59 -6.58
C LEU A 478 -13.12 31.29 -6.77
N LYS A 479 -14.45 31.35 -6.88
CA LYS A 479 -15.28 30.16 -7.19
C LYS A 479 -14.97 29.61 -8.59
N ASP A 480 -14.74 30.47 -9.58
CA ASP A 480 -14.33 30.07 -10.93
C ASP A 480 -12.95 29.45 -10.95
N ARG A 481 -12.00 30.04 -10.23
CA ARG A 481 -10.65 29.48 -10.08
C ARG A 481 -10.68 28.13 -9.35
N LEU A 482 -11.52 27.99 -8.32
CA LEU A 482 -11.73 26.73 -7.62
C LEU A 482 -12.37 25.68 -8.56
N ARG A 483 -13.33 26.07 -9.41
CA ARG A 483 -13.89 25.20 -10.45
C ARG A 483 -12.82 24.76 -11.45
N HIS A 484 -11.99 25.69 -11.92
CA HIS A 484 -10.90 25.39 -12.86
C HIS A 484 -9.86 24.43 -12.28
N ILE A 485 -9.45 24.65 -11.03
CA ILE A 485 -8.49 23.75 -10.34
C ILE A 485 -9.11 22.37 -10.12
N ARG A 486 -10.40 22.29 -9.78
CA ARG A 486 -11.10 21.00 -9.67
C ARG A 486 -11.15 20.27 -11.00
N LEU A 487 -11.58 20.93 -12.07
CA LEU A 487 -11.58 20.36 -13.43
C LEU A 487 -10.18 19.90 -13.85
N SER A 488 -9.14 20.72 -13.61
CA SER A 488 -7.76 20.34 -13.91
C SER A 488 -7.28 19.15 -13.08
N ASN A 489 -7.71 19.01 -11.82
CA ASN A 489 -7.38 17.86 -11.00
C ASN A 489 -8.13 16.61 -11.49
N ASP A 490 -9.42 16.73 -11.82
CA ASP A 490 -10.21 15.63 -12.39
C ASP A 490 -9.59 15.16 -13.73
N ASP A 491 -9.13 16.07 -14.58
CA ASP A 491 -8.41 15.76 -15.81
C ASP A 491 -7.06 15.06 -15.52
N LEU A 492 -6.33 15.47 -14.50
CA LEU A 492 -5.08 14.80 -14.12
C LEU A 492 -5.34 13.41 -13.51
N GLU A 493 -6.37 13.26 -12.69
CA GLU A 493 -6.78 11.99 -12.09
C GLU A 493 -7.21 10.98 -13.17
N THR A 494 -8.00 11.42 -14.16
CA THR A 494 -8.40 10.57 -15.29
C THR A 494 -7.19 10.15 -16.14
N ASN A 495 -6.27 11.07 -16.45
CA ASN A 495 -5.03 10.75 -17.16
C ASN A 495 -4.13 9.75 -16.40
N LEU A 496 -4.04 9.88 -15.07
CA LEU A 496 -3.30 8.94 -14.23
C LEU A 496 -3.99 7.56 -14.22
N ALA A 497 -5.32 7.53 -14.08
CA ALA A 497 -6.10 6.29 -14.12
C ALA A 497 -5.95 5.55 -15.46
N ASP A 498 -6.00 6.27 -16.58
CA ASP A 498 -5.80 5.70 -17.92
C ASP A 498 -4.38 5.13 -18.08
N ARG A 499 -3.36 5.82 -17.54
CA ARG A 499 -1.97 5.37 -17.58
C ARG A 499 -1.75 4.15 -16.69
N GLU A 500 -2.38 4.09 -15.51
CA GLU A 500 -2.40 2.91 -14.66
C GLU A 500 -3.09 1.73 -15.35
N GLU A 501 -4.22 1.95 -16.02
CA GLU A 501 -4.91 0.91 -16.77
C GLU A 501 -4.06 0.40 -17.94
N HIS A 502 -3.37 1.29 -18.66
CA HIS A 502 -2.43 0.91 -19.71
C HIS A 502 -1.26 0.08 -19.16
N PHE A 503 -0.66 0.47 -18.03
CA PHE A 503 0.39 -0.32 -17.39
C PHE A 503 -0.13 -1.68 -16.90
N ARG A 504 -1.34 -1.73 -16.37
CA ARG A 504 -1.98 -2.98 -15.96
C ARG A 504 -2.25 -3.93 -17.13
N LYS A 505 -2.72 -3.38 -18.26
CA LYS A 505 -2.93 -4.14 -19.51
C LYS A 505 -1.60 -4.66 -20.06
N THR A 506 -0.58 -3.81 -20.15
CA THR A 506 0.74 -4.23 -20.65
C THR A 506 1.37 -5.30 -19.76
N LEU A 507 1.34 -5.15 -18.43
CA LEU A 507 1.78 -6.17 -17.48
C LEU A 507 1.00 -7.48 -17.63
N SER A 508 -0.32 -7.42 -17.82
CA SER A 508 -1.14 -8.61 -18.05
C SER A 508 -0.76 -9.32 -19.36
N THR A 509 -0.56 -8.57 -20.45
CA THR A 509 -0.13 -9.15 -21.74
C THR A 509 1.29 -9.70 -21.69
N LEU A 510 2.19 -9.09 -20.93
CA LEU A 510 3.55 -9.58 -20.78
C LEU A 510 3.58 -10.85 -19.92
N SER A 511 2.79 -10.87 -18.84
CA SER A 511 2.61 -12.05 -17.99
C SER A 511 2.01 -13.23 -18.77
N SER A 512 1.00 -12.99 -19.61
CA SER A 512 0.43 -14.06 -20.45
C SER A 512 1.42 -14.57 -21.50
N LYS A 513 2.21 -13.67 -22.13
CA LYS A 513 3.30 -14.06 -23.05
C LYS A 513 4.35 -14.92 -22.36
N HIS A 514 4.87 -14.49 -21.21
CA HIS A 514 5.85 -15.28 -20.46
C HIS A 514 5.28 -16.63 -20.01
N LYS A 515 3.99 -16.69 -19.64
CA LYS A 515 3.35 -17.97 -19.29
C LYS A 515 3.28 -18.92 -20.49
N VAL A 516 3.01 -18.40 -21.69
CA VAL A 516 3.01 -19.19 -22.92
C VAL A 516 4.42 -19.63 -23.30
N GLU A 517 5.42 -18.75 -23.23
CA GLU A 517 6.82 -19.06 -23.50
C GLU A 517 7.40 -20.10 -22.52
N LEU A 518 7.03 -20.00 -21.23
CA LEU A 518 7.39 -21.00 -20.23
C LEU A 518 6.74 -22.35 -20.55
N ALA A 519 5.45 -22.36 -20.90
CA ALA A 519 4.75 -23.58 -21.27
C ALA A 519 5.31 -24.21 -22.55
N SER A 520 5.72 -23.42 -23.54
CA SER A 520 6.34 -23.94 -24.77
C SER A 520 7.73 -24.50 -24.48
N ALA A 521 8.56 -23.82 -23.68
CA ALA A 521 9.87 -24.32 -23.28
C ALA A 521 9.78 -25.62 -22.47
N GLU A 522 8.82 -25.71 -21.53
CA GLU A 522 8.55 -26.94 -20.79
C GLU A 522 8.07 -28.09 -21.71
N ALA A 523 7.26 -27.78 -22.72
CA ALA A 523 6.81 -28.77 -23.69
C ALA A 523 7.97 -29.28 -24.57
N GLU A 524 8.85 -28.38 -25.03
CA GLU A 524 10.05 -28.74 -25.79
C GLU A 524 11.00 -29.62 -24.96
N GLN A 525 11.24 -29.28 -23.69
CA GLN A 525 12.04 -30.11 -22.79
C GLN A 525 11.43 -31.49 -22.57
N LYS A 526 10.12 -31.57 -22.36
CA LYS A 526 9.41 -32.85 -22.25
C LYS A 526 9.50 -33.68 -23.53
N GLN A 527 9.44 -33.03 -24.70
CA GLN A 527 9.61 -33.69 -25.98
C GLN A 527 11.02 -34.27 -26.12
N GLN A 528 12.06 -33.45 -25.87
CA GLN A 528 13.45 -33.91 -25.92
C GLN A 528 13.73 -35.07 -24.95
N LEU A 529 13.16 -34.99 -23.74
CA LEU A 529 13.26 -36.06 -22.74
C LEU A 529 12.57 -37.34 -23.25
N GLY A 530 11.38 -37.21 -23.83
CA GLY A 530 10.67 -38.34 -24.44
C GLY A 530 11.41 -38.98 -25.63
N GLU A 531 12.06 -38.18 -26.47
CA GLU A 531 12.90 -38.65 -27.57
C GLU A 531 14.12 -39.42 -27.05
N MET A 532 14.83 -38.86 -26.06
CA MET A 532 15.97 -39.53 -25.43
C MET A 532 15.56 -40.83 -24.73
N GLU A 533 14.42 -40.84 -24.03
CA GLU A 533 13.87 -42.07 -23.45
C GLU A 533 13.56 -43.13 -24.50
N LEU A 534 13.00 -42.72 -25.64
CA LEU A 534 12.64 -43.62 -26.73
C LEU A 534 13.90 -44.18 -27.40
N GLU A 535 14.95 -43.38 -27.60
CA GLU A 535 16.26 -43.86 -28.05
C GLU A 535 16.86 -44.85 -27.06
N MET A 536 16.83 -44.55 -25.75
CA MET A 536 17.30 -45.46 -24.71
C MET A 536 16.52 -46.78 -24.69
N ARG A 537 15.20 -46.74 -24.89
CA ARG A 537 14.36 -47.95 -25.04
C ARG A 537 14.76 -48.73 -26.28
N LYS A 538 14.93 -48.08 -27.44
CA LYS A 538 15.44 -48.73 -28.66
C LYS A 538 16.81 -49.38 -28.45
N HIS A 539 17.72 -48.72 -27.74
CA HIS A 539 19.03 -49.30 -27.41
C HIS A 539 18.89 -50.52 -26.51
N ARG A 540 18.06 -50.45 -25.46
CA ARG A 540 17.76 -51.61 -24.60
C ARG A 540 17.17 -52.76 -25.40
N ASP A 541 16.20 -52.49 -26.28
CA ASP A 541 15.55 -53.52 -27.10
C ASP A 541 16.54 -54.17 -28.07
N ARG A 542 17.43 -53.37 -28.70
CA ARG A 542 18.51 -53.91 -29.55
C ARG A 542 19.47 -54.77 -28.76
N THR A 543 19.89 -54.33 -27.57
CA THR A 543 20.79 -55.12 -26.70
C THR A 543 20.11 -56.41 -26.24
N ILE A 544 18.83 -56.37 -25.86
CA ILE A 544 18.06 -57.57 -25.50
C ILE A 544 17.95 -58.52 -26.71
N ALA A 545 17.69 -57.99 -27.91
CA ALA A 545 17.63 -58.79 -29.12
C ALA A 545 18.98 -59.45 -29.46
N LEU A 546 20.08 -58.71 -29.34
CA LEU A 546 21.44 -59.23 -29.53
C LEU A 546 21.77 -60.30 -28.48
N LEU A 547 21.42 -60.09 -27.21
CA LEU A 547 21.59 -61.09 -26.17
C LEU A 547 20.77 -62.35 -26.48
N ALA A 548 19.51 -62.20 -26.91
CA ALA A 548 18.68 -63.33 -27.31
C ALA A 548 19.22 -64.07 -28.55
N GLU A 549 19.89 -63.38 -29.48
CA GLU A 549 20.59 -64.01 -30.61
C GLU A 549 21.82 -64.78 -30.13
N LYS A 550 22.63 -64.19 -29.24
CA LYS A 550 23.78 -64.86 -28.63
C LYS A 550 23.36 -66.06 -27.77
N ASP A 551 22.26 -65.97 -27.05
CA ASP A 551 21.71 -67.08 -26.28
C ASP A 551 21.26 -68.22 -27.20
N ARG A 552 20.66 -67.92 -28.36
CA ARG A 552 20.36 -68.94 -29.38
C ARG A 552 21.62 -69.55 -29.99
N GLU A 553 22.63 -68.74 -30.31
CA GLU A 553 23.93 -69.26 -30.78
C GLU A 553 24.58 -70.16 -29.72
N LEU A 554 24.51 -69.77 -28.44
CA LEU A 554 24.99 -70.58 -27.32
C LEU A 554 24.18 -71.87 -27.16
N GLU A 555 22.87 -71.85 -27.38
CA GLU A 555 22.02 -73.06 -27.40
C GLU A 555 22.37 -73.96 -28.59
N VAL A 556 22.63 -73.40 -29.78
CA VAL A 556 23.09 -74.15 -30.95
C VAL A 556 24.47 -74.74 -30.69
N LEU A 557 25.41 -73.98 -30.12
CA LEU A 557 26.72 -74.49 -29.74
C LEU A 557 26.64 -75.51 -28.60
N ARG A 558 25.72 -75.36 -27.64
CA ARG A 558 25.50 -76.36 -26.59
C ARG A 558 24.86 -77.63 -27.14
N SER A 559 23.95 -77.52 -28.11
CA SER A 559 23.37 -78.69 -28.78
C SER A 559 24.38 -79.37 -29.70
N LEU A 560 25.18 -78.62 -30.45
CA LEU A 560 26.33 -79.12 -31.21
C LEU A 560 27.37 -79.75 -30.28
N HIS A 561 27.71 -79.12 -29.16
CA HIS A 561 28.64 -79.65 -28.17
C HIS A 561 28.07 -80.88 -27.42
N SER A 562 26.74 -80.97 -27.28
CA SER A 562 26.05 -82.17 -26.82
C SER A 562 26.11 -83.30 -27.85
N VAL A 563 26.08 -82.98 -29.15
CA VAL A 563 26.25 -83.93 -30.26
C VAL A 563 27.73 -84.34 -30.39
N GLU A 564 28.68 -83.40 -30.25
CA GLU A 564 30.12 -83.66 -30.20
C GLU A 564 30.51 -84.43 -28.94
N ARG A 565 29.82 -84.28 -27.81
CA ARG A 565 29.98 -85.17 -26.65
C ARG A 565 29.55 -86.59 -26.96
N PHE A 566 28.51 -86.76 -27.77
CA PHE A 566 28.06 -88.07 -28.25
C PHE A 566 29.11 -88.71 -29.19
N GLU A 567 29.82 -87.90 -29.99
CA GLU A 567 30.95 -88.33 -30.83
C GLU A 567 32.27 -88.51 -30.04
N GLN A 568 32.55 -87.70 -29.02
CA GLN A 568 33.72 -87.82 -28.14
C GLN A 568 33.63 -89.02 -27.19
N GLN A 569 32.42 -89.52 -26.91
CA GLN A 569 32.24 -90.76 -26.15
C GLN A 569 32.69 -92.01 -26.93
N TYR A 570 32.82 -91.92 -28.26
CA TYR A 570 33.44 -92.97 -29.09
C TYR A 570 34.97 -92.87 -29.16
N ILE A 571 35.56 -91.69 -28.94
CA ILE A 571 36.99 -91.44 -29.14
C ILE A 571 37.80 -91.53 -27.82
N SER A 572 37.15 -91.52 -26.66
CA SER A 572 37.78 -91.57 -25.33
C SER A 572 38.30 -92.95 -24.87
N GLN A 573 38.39 -93.98 -25.72
CA GLN A 573 38.93 -95.30 -25.32
C GLN A 573 40.47 -95.41 -25.34
N PHE A 574 41.20 -94.40 -25.82
CA PHE A 574 42.65 -94.47 -25.86
C PHE A 574 43.33 -93.32 -25.10
N SER A 575 43.86 -93.70 -23.95
CA SER A 575 45.09 -93.20 -23.32
C SER A 575 44.98 -92.15 -22.20
N PRO A 576 45.84 -92.25 -21.15
CA PRO A 576 45.51 -91.78 -19.81
C PRO A 576 46.26 -90.51 -19.37
N HIS A 577 45.56 -89.72 -18.53
CA HIS A 577 46.03 -89.13 -17.28
C HIS A 577 47.27 -88.19 -17.28
N ARG A 578 47.01 -86.89 -17.11
CA ARG A 578 47.87 -86.01 -16.30
C ARG A 578 47.03 -84.97 -15.56
N GLN A 579 46.89 -85.17 -14.24
CA GLN A 579 46.28 -84.24 -13.30
C GLN A 579 47.18 -83.02 -13.09
N THR A 580 46.62 -81.80 -13.09
CA THR A 580 47.18 -80.67 -12.33
C THR A 580 46.07 -79.79 -11.74
N SER A 581 45.87 -80.00 -10.45
CA SER A 581 45.34 -79.20 -9.34
C SER A 581 44.64 -77.85 -9.56
N GLN A 582 43.48 -77.76 -8.91
CA GLN A 582 42.85 -76.58 -8.32
C GLN A 582 43.83 -75.76 -7.46
N THR A 583 43.78 -74.42 -7.53
CA THR A 583 43.81 -73.54 -6.35
C THR A 583 43.08 -72.23 -6.65
N SER A 584 42.48 -71.71 -5.59
CA SER A 584 41.53 -70.62 -5.46
C SER A 584 42.17 -69.23 -5.36
N SER A 585 41.35 -68.21 -5.69
CA SER A 585 41.26 -66.86 -5.08
C SER A 585 42.54 -66.03 -4.95
N VAL A 586 42.61 -64.86 -5.60
CA VAL A 586 42.42 -63.53 -4.96
C VAL A 586 42.21 -62.46 -6.05
N ASP A 587 41.30 -61.52 -5.79
CA ASP A 587 41.18 -60.23 -6.47
C ASP A 587 42.46 -59.41 -6.38
N LEU A 588 42.85 -58.72 -7.45
CA LEU A 588 43.51 -57.41 -7.41
C LEU A 588 43.37 -56.71 -8.78
N GLN A 589 43.13 -55.41 -8.70
CA GLN A 589 42.64 -54.49 -9.72
C GLN A 589 43.78 -53.88 -10.58
N GLU A 590 43.39 -53.36 -11.75
CA GLU A 590 44.07 -52.35 -12.61
C GLU A 590 45.22 -52.78 -13.54
N ALA A 591 44.86 -52.93 -14.83
CA ALA A 591 45.64 -52.41 -15.97
C ALA A 591 44.72 -52.27 -17.19
N GLY A 592 44.08 -51.11 -17.33
CA GLY A 592 43.27 -50.76 -18.50
C GLY A 592 44.18 -50.34 -19.66
N ALA A 593 44.46 -51.27 -20.57
CA ALA A 593 44.95 -50.96 -21.90
C ALA A 593 44.39 -51.97 -22.92
N SER A 594 43.75 -51.44 -23.96
CA SER A 594 43.56 -52.06 -25.28
C SER A 594 42.63 -53.29 -25.40
N SER A 595 41.34 -53.13 -25.10
CA SER A 595 40.27 -54.01 -25.63
C SER A 595 39.58 -53.44 -26.87
N GLU A 596 39.68 -52.12 -27.08
CA GLU A 596 38.97 -51.40 -28.14
C GLU A 596 39.63 -51.58 -29.51
N GLU A 597 40.96 -51.62 -29.61
CA GLU A 597 41.67 -51.81 -30.89
C GLU A 597 41.49 -53.21 -31.48
N THR A 598 41.38 -54.23 -30.62
CA THR A 598 41.09 -55.61 -30.99
C THR A 598 39.66 -55.77 -31.50
N SER A 599 38.71 -55.07 -30.85
CA SER A 599 37.29 -55.09 -31.21
C SER A 599 37.01 -54.37 -32.54
N VAL A 600 37.71 -53.26 -32.81
CA VAL A 600 37.62 -52.53 -34.09
C VAL A 600 38.23 -53.34 -35.24
N SER A 601 39.34 -54.03 -34.99
CA SER A 601 39.98 -54.92 -35.97
C SER A 601 39.11 -56.14 -36.31
N GLU A 602 38.36 -56.68 -35.35
CA GLU A 602 37.45 -57.82 -35.56
C GLU A 602 36.15 -57.42 -36.29
N LEU A 603 35.65 -56.20 -36.07
CA LEU A 603 34.47 -55.67 -36.77
C LEU A 603 34.76 -55.32 -38.25
N LEU A 604 35.96 -54.80 -38.54
CA LEU A 604 36.38 -54.56 -39.91
C LEU A 604 36.58 -55.86 -40.68
N ALA A 605 37.10 -56.92 -40.05
CA ALA A 605 37.27 -58.24 -40.66
C ALA A 605 35.93 -58.93 -40.98
N ARG A 606 34.90 -58.74 -40.15
CA ARG A 606 33.56 -59.30 -40.34
C ARG A 606 32.73 -58.60 -41.42
N THR A 607 33.02 -57.34 -41.72
CA THR A 607 32.29 -56.57 -42.73
C THR A 607 32.74 -56.92 -44.15
N SER A 608 33.96 -57.45 -44.32
CA SER A 608 34.56 -57.79 -45.62
C SER A 608 34.14 -59.14 -46.22
N LEU A 609 33.33 -59.96 -45.53
CA LEU A 609 33.09 -61.36 -45.92
C LEU A 609 31.67 -61.69 -46.43
N THR A 610 30.78 -60.72 -46.66
CA THR A 610 29.44 -60.98 -47.23
C THR A 610 29.17 -60.17 -48.51
N PRO A 611 29.40 -60.75 -49.71
CA PRO A 611 29.02 -60.12 -50.96
C PRO A 611 27.55 -60.44 -51.27
N GLY A 612 26.66 -59.45 -51.12
CA GLY A 612 25.30 -59.53 -51.65
C GLY A 612 24.29 -58.62 -50.95
N ASN A 613 23.95 -57.50 -51.59
CA ASN A 613 22.74 -56.65 -51.43
C ASN A 613 22.46 -55.94 -50.08
N SER A 614 23.12 -56.29 -48.98
CA SER A 614 23.00 -55.57 -47.70
C SER A 614 23.89 -54.32 -47.61
N SER A 615 25.00 -54.28 -48.35
CA SER A 615 25.93 -53.15 -48.36
C SER A 615 25.37 -51.94 -49.10
N GLU A 616 24.68 -52.12 -50.23
CA GLU A 616 24.08 -51.02 -51.00
C GLU A 616 22.88 -50.40 -50.28
N THR A 617 22.03 -51.20 -49.63
CA THR A 617 20.90 -50.69 -48.85
C THR A 617 21.34 -49.98 -47.57
N SER A 618 22.39 -50.48 -46.92
CA SER A 618 23.05 -49.81 -45.79
C SER A 618 23.71 -48.50 -46.23
N LEU A 619 24.44 -48.50 -47.36
CA LEU A 619 25.09 -47.30 -47.90
C LEU A 619 24.07 -46.23 -48.32
N LEU A 620 22.93 -46.62 -48.91
CA LEU A 620 21.84 -45.71 -49.26
C LEU A 620 21.14 -45.12 -48.03
N PHE A 621 20.93 -45.94 -46.98
CA PHE A 621 20.39 -45.44 -45.71
C PHE A 621 21.35 -44.43 -45.06
N PHE A 622 22.65 -44.74 -45.02
CA PHE A 622 23.67 -43.80 -44.52
C PHE A 622 23.74 -42.53 -45.37
N ALA A 623 23.65 -42.62 -46.70
CA ALA A 623 23.62 -41.45 -47.58
C ALA A 623 22.36 -40.60 -47.35
N GLN A 624 21.21 -41.23 -47.13
CA GLN A 624 19.96 -40.54 -46.80
C GLN A 624 20.01 -39.88 -45.42
N GLU A 625 20.60 -40.55 -44.43
CA GLU A 625 20.78 -40.01 -43.08
C GLU A 625 21.79 -38.83 -43.09
N GLN A 626 22.85 -38.95 -43.89
CA GLN A 626 23.81 -37.87 -44.12
C GLN A 626 23.15 -36.65 -44.77
N ALA A 627 22.30 -36.86 -45.78
CA ALA A 627 21.57 -35.77 -46.42
C ALA A 627 20.60 -35.07 -45.46
N ARG A 628 19.94 -35.82 -44.55
CA ARG A 628 19.10 -35.23 -43.49
C ARG A 628 19.93 -34.38 -42.52
N LYS A 629 21.07 -34.92 -42.06
CA LYS A 629 22.00 -34.19 -41.19
C LYS A 629 22.54 -32.93 -41.88
N ASP A 630 22.85 -32.99 -43.18
CA ASP A 630 23.31 -31.83 -43.94
C ASP A 630 22.22 -30.76 -44.10
N VAL A 631 20.97 -31.16 -44.30
CA VAL A 631 19.83 -30.21 -44.33
C VAL A 631 19.66 -29.56 -42.96
N GLU A 632 19.70 -30.33 -41.89
CA GLU A 632 19.59 -29.84 -40.51
C GLU A 632 20.76 -28.91 -40.13
N ILE A 633 21.99 -29.29 -40.48
CA ILE A 633 23.18 -28.43 -40.30
C ILE A 633 23.00 -27.12 -41.08
N ASN A 634 22.45 -27.17 -42.29
CA ASN A 634 22.21 -25.97 -43.09
C ASN A 634 21.08 -25.11 -42.50
N THR A 635 20.02 -25.68 -41.95
CA THR A 635 18.96 -24.91 -41.27
C THR A 635 19.51 -24.29 -39.98
N LEU A 636 20.26 -25.03 -39.18
CA LEU A 636 20.93 -24.54 -37.97
C LEU A 636 21.95 -23.44 -38.30
N ARG A 637 22.72 -23.56 -39.39
CA ARG A 637 23.63 -22.50 -39.85
C ARG A 637 22.89 -21.24 -40.28
N ARG A 638 21.75 -21.37 -40.97
CA ARG A 638 20.91 -20.21 -41.32
C ARG A 638 20.33 -19.54 -40.08
N GLN A 639 19.81 -20.31 -39.14
CA GLN A 639 19.29 -19.79 -37.86
C GLN A 639 20.41 -19.10 -37.07
N LYS A 640 21.59 -19.72 -36.97
CA LYS A 640 22.77 -19.12 -36.36
C LYS A 640 23.11 -17.78 -37.01
N HIS A 641 23.17 -17.71 -38.34
CA HIS A 641 23.47 -16.47 -39.03
C HIS A 641 22.42 -15.39 -38.77
N MET A 642 21.14 -15.77 -38.68
CA MET A 642 20.07 -14.84 -38.34
C MET A 642 20.19 -14.32 -36.92
N PHE A 643 20.49 -15.20 -35.95
CA PHE A 643 20.74 -14.76 -34.57
C PHE A 643 21.98 -13.88 -34.47
N GLU A 644 23.07 -14.22 -35.17
CA GLU A 644 24.28 -13.37 -35.23
C GLU A 644 23.99 -11.99 -35.83
N GLN A 645 23.14 -11.92 -36.86
CA GLN A 645 22.71 -10.64 -37.44
C GLN A 645 21.88 -9.83 -36.44
N THR A 646 20.88 -10.44 -35.80
CA THR A 646 20.08 -9.75 -34.77
C THR A 646 20.94 -9.28 -33.59
N LEU A 647 21.97 -10.05 -33.21
CA LEU A 647 22.91 -9.67 -32.17
C LEU A 647 23.76 -8.45 -32.60
N ARG A 648 24.19 -8.40 -33.87
CA ARG A 648 24.91 -7.22 -34.40
C ARG A 648 24.02 -5.99 -34.45
N GLU A 649 22.77 -6.14 -34.87
CA GLU A 649 21.79 -5.04 -34.89
C GLU A 649 21.51 -4.52 -33.47
N VAL A 650 21.27 -5.42 -32.51
CA VAL A 650 21.05 -5.04 -31.10
C VAL A 650 22.28 -4.39 -30.47
N THR A 651 23.50 -4.89 -30.77
CA THR A 651 24.72 -4.27 -30.25
C THR A 651 24.98 -2.89 -30.86
N GLN A 652 24.66 -2.69 -32.15
CA GLN A 652 24.71 -1.39 -32.80
C GLN A 652 23.70 -0.42 -32.18
N ASP A 653 22.44 -0.83 -32.02
CA ASP A 653 21.39 -0.02 -31.39
C ASP A 653 21.73 0.36 -29.95
N PHE A 654 22.30 -0.58 -29.19
CA PHE A 654 22.76 -0.33 -27.83
C PHE A 654 23.90 0.70 -27.82
N THR A 655 24.87 0.57 -28.72
CA THR A 655 25.99 1.52 -28.83
C THR A 655 25.50 2.92 -29.20
N MET A 656 24.54 3.03 -30.11
CA MET A 656 23.92 4.31 -30.48
C MET A 656 23.17 4.94 -29.30
N LYS A 657 22.38 4.16 -28.55
CA LYS A 657 21.70 4.64 -27.34
C LYS A 657 22.68 5.08 -26.26
N LEU A 658 23.79 4.37 -26.10
CA LEU A 658 24.85 4.73 -25.16
C LEU A 658 25.51 6.05 -25.55
N GLN A 659 25.80 6.26 -26.84
CA GLN A 659 26.35 7.52 -27.34
C GLN A 659 25.38 8.69 -27.10
N LEU A 660 24.10 8.53 -27.44
CA LEU A 660 23.09 9.56 -27.20
C LEU A 660 22.93 9.89 -25.70
N SER A 661 22.91 8.87 -24.85
CA SER A 661 22.87 9.07 -23.39
C SER A 661 24.13 9.77 -22.88
N HIS A 662 25.30 9.42 -23.41
CA HIS A 662 26.56 10.08 -23.07
C HIS A 662 26.55 11.56 -23.47
N GLU A 663 26.10 11.89 -24.69
CA GLU A 663 25.94 13.28 -25.15
C GLU A 663 24.95 14.07 -24.27
N GLN A 664 23.84 13.46 -23.86
CA GLN A 664 22.89 14.07 -22.93
C GLN A 664 23.52 14.33 -21.57
N VAL A 665 24.24 13.36 -21.01
CA VAL A 665 24.96 13.52 -19.74
C VAL A 665 26.02 14.61 -19.85
N GLU A 666 26.77 14.68 -20.94
CA GLU A 666 27.74 15.75 -21.17
C GLU A 666 27.05 17.12 -21.25
N SER A 667 25.93 17.24 -21.96
CA SER A 667 25.17 18.49 -22.06
C SER A 667 24.63 18.95 -20.71
N LEU A 668 24.07 18.04 -19.91
CA LEU A 668 23.56 18.33 -18.56
C LEU A 668 24.71 18.66 -17.61
N GLN A 669 25.85 17.98 -17.71
CA GLN A 669 27.04 18.36 -16.94
C GLN A 669 27.55 19.75 -17.33
N GLU A 670 27.52 20.12 -18.61
CA GLU A 670 27.86 21.47 -19.04
C GLU A 670 26.88 22.51 -18.50
N GLU A 671 25.58 22.21 -18.46
CA GLU A 671 24.56 23.08 -17.84
C GLU A 671 24.74 23.21 -16.32
N ILE A 672 25.00 22.11 -15.63
CA ILE A 672 25.31 22.12 -14.19
C ILE A 672 26.56 22.96 -13.94
N ARG A 673 27.64 22.74 -14.70
CA ARG A 673 28.85 23.57 -14.58
C ARG A 673 28.57 25.05 -14.88
N LYS A 674 27.66 25.38 -15.82
CA LYS A 674 27.24 26.77 -16.09
C LYS A 674 26.48 27.34 -14.89
N LEU A 675 25.57 26.58 -14.29
CA LEU A 675 24.79 27.00 -13.12
C LEU A 675 25.66 27.14 -11.87
N GLU A 676 26.60 26.22 -11.65
CA GLU A 676 27.61 26.30 -10.60
C GLU A 676 28.44 27.57 -10.73
N ARG A 677 28.96 27.86 -11.94
CA ARG A 677 29.66 29.13 -12.20
C ARG A 677 28.80 30.35 -11.92
N ASN A 678 27.52 30.33 -12.32
CA ASN A 678 26.60 31.43 -12.06
C ASN A 678 26.32 31.61 -10.56
N LYS A 679 26.21 30.52 -9.81
CA LYS A 679 26.01 30.53 -8.35
C LYS A 679 27.26 30.98 -7.60
N SER A 680 28.45 30.56 -8.03
CA SER A 680 29.73 31.06 -7.50
C SER A 680 29.94 32.56 -7.78
N ARG A 681 29.37 33.09 -8.87
CA ARG A 681 29.41 34.53 -9.18
C ARG A 681 28.55 35.39 -8.25
N GLU A 682 27.50 34.83 -7.65
CA GLU A 682 26.67 35.52 -6.66
C GLU A 682 27.35 35.64 -5.28
N SER A 683 28.34 34.78 -4.99
CA SER A 683 29.13 34.83 -3.75
C SER A 683 30.53 35.44 -3.92
N ALA A 684 30.94 35.76 -5.15
CA ALA A 684 32.26 36.28 -5.46
C ALA A 684 32.42 37.74 -5.01
N ASN A 685 33.58 38.02 -4.41
CA ASN A 685 33.95 39.33 -3.88
C ASN A 685 34.20 40.32 -5.03
N LEU A 686 33.13 40.95 -5.54
CA LEU A 686 33.14 41.84 -6.72
C LEU A 686 34.15 42.99 -6.59
N GLU A 687 34.47 43.41 -5.37
CA GLU A 687 35.49 44.43 -5.09
C GLU A 687 36.91 43.93 -5.40
N TYR A 688 37.22 42.67 -5.09
CA TYR A 688 38.50 42.07 -5.44
C TYR A 688 38.62 41.90 -6.95
N LEU A 689 37.57 41.42 -7.62
CA LEU A 689 37.55 41.33 -9.08
C LEU A 689 37.70 42.70 -9.73
N LYS A 690 37.00 43.72 -9.22
CA LYS A 690 37.15 45.11 -9.65
C LYS A 690 38.60 45.57 -9.52
N ASN A 691 39.26 45.29 -8.39
CA ASN A 691 40.65 45.66 -8.17
C ASN A 691 41.60 44.91 -9.12
N VAL A 692 41.42 43.60 -9.31
CA VAL A 692 42.27 42.83 -10.23
C VAL A 692 42.08 43.27 -11.68
N VAL A 693 40.84 43.54 -12.12
CA VAL A 693 40.54 44.06 -13.47
C VAL A 693 41.07 45.48 -13.64
N TYR A 694 40.91 46.34 -12.62
CA TYR A 694 41.44 47.70 -12.63
C TYR A 694 42.98 47.70 -12.77
N HIS A 695 43.67 46.87 -12.00
CA HIS A 695 45.12 46.73 -12.13
C HIS A 695 45.51 46.05 -13.44
N PHE A 696 44.73 45.10 -13.95
CA PHE A 696 44.96 44.50 -15.28
C PHE A 696 44.91 45.55 -16.40
N MET A 697 43.98 46.51 -16.31
CA MET A 697 43.85 47.60 -17.29
C MET A 697 44.99 48.63 -17.21
N ILE A 698 45.58 48.83 -16.03
CA ILE A 698 46.63 49.85 -15.79
C ILE A 698 48.03 49.28 -15.97
N CYS A 699 48.26 48.01 -15.62
CA CYS A 699 49.55 47.36 -15.76
C CYS A 699 50.01 47.38 -17.23
N GLN A 700 51.27 47.71 -17.47
CA GLN A 700 51.88 47.69 -18.81
C GLN A 700 52.76 46.45 -19.05
N ASP A 701 53.07 45.70 -17.98
CA ASP A 701 53.90 44.50 -18.03
C ASP A 701 53.11 43.27 -18.47
N ALA A 702 53.65 42.54 -19.45
CA ALA A 702 53.03 41.34 -20.01
C ALA A 702 52.88 40.22 -18.96
N ILE A 703 53.87 40.05 -18.09
CA ILE A 703 53.89 39.02 -17.04
C ILE A 703 52.86 39.34 -15.95
N GLY A 704 52.75 40.62 -15.55
CA GLY A 704 51.74 41.06 -14.59
C GLY A 704 50.31 40.90 -15.12
N LYS A 705 50.11 41.17 -16.41
CA LYS A 705 48.82 40.93 -17.08
C LYS A 705 48.45 39.45 -17.15
N GLU A 706 49.41 38.56 -17.41
CA GLU A 706 49.17 37.12 -17.42
C GLU A 706 48.75 36.61 -16.04
N GLN A 707 49.45 37.02 -14.98
CA GLN A 707 49.10 36.67 -13.61
C GLN A 707 47.72 37.21 -13.20
N MET A 708 47.40 38.45 -13.58
CA MET A 708 46.07 39.02 -13.33
C MET A 708 44.98 38.37 -14.17
N CYS A 709 45.26 37.96 -15.41
CA CYS A 709 44.32 37.21 -16.22
C CYS A 709 44.06 35.81 -15.65
N ASN A 710 45.09 35.15 -15.12
CA ASN A 710 44.94 33.89 -14.41
C ASN A 710 44.10 34.07 -13.12
N ALA A 711 44.29 35.16 -12.39
CA ALA A 711 43.46 35.51 -11.25
C ALA A 711 42.00 35.81 -11.65
N ILE A 712 41.77 36.50 -12.77
CA ILE A 712 40.42 36.74 -13.30
C ILE A 712 39.77 35.42 -13.73
N ALA A 713 40.50 34.54 -14.40
CA ALA A 713 40.01 33.24 -14.87
C ALA A 713 39.71 32.24 -13.73
N THR A 714 40.36 32.41 -12.58
CA THR A 714 40.04 31.63 -11.36
C THR A 714 38.85 32.22 -10.62
N ILE A 715 38.76 33.55 -10.45
CA ILE A 715 37.63 34.21 -9.77
C ILE A 715 36.33 34.06 -10.59
N LEU A 716 36.40 34.13 -11.92
CA LEU A 716 35.24 33.97 -12.81
C LEU A 716 35.00 32.51 -13.25
N GLU A 717 35.78 31.57 -12.71
CA GLU A 717 35.70 30.12 -12.96
C GLU A 717 35.56 29.75 -14.45
N PHE A 718 36.50 30.22 -15.27
CA PHE A 718 36.49 29.95 -16.71
C PHE A 718 36.50 28.46 -17.02
N SER A 719 35.70 28.07 -18.03
CA SER A 719 35.72 26.73 -18.58
C SER A 719 37.11 26.35 -19.08
N PRO A 720 37.52 25.07 -19.04
CA PRO A 720 38.80 24.64 -19.62
C PRO A 720 38.98 25.08 -21.08
N ARG A 721 37.88 25.08 -21.86
CA ARG A 721 37.84 25.58 -23.25
C ARG A 721 38.05 27.10 -23.35
N GLU A 722 37.56 27.87 -22.37
CA GLU A 722 37.68 29.33 -22.33
C GLU A 722 39.08 29.75 -21.89
N ARG A 723 39.67 29.05 -20.91
CA ARG A 723 41.07 29.26 -20.49
C ARG A 723 42.03 29.05 -21.65
N GLN A 724 41.86 27.96 -22.41
CA GLN A 724 42.67 27.68 -23.60
C GLN A 724 42.49 28.75 -24.69
N LYS A 725 41.26 29.24 -24.92
CA LYS A 725 41.02 30.35 -25.85
C LYS A 725 41.70 31.65 -25.40
N VAL A 726 41.64 31.96 -24.11
CA VAL A 726 42.25 33.18 -23.57
C VAL A 726 43.78 33.09 -23.60
N GLU A 727 44.37 31.94 -23.28
CA GLU A 727 45.81 31.68 -23.35
C GLU A 727 46.32 31.74 -24.81
N THR A 728 45.56 31.19 -25.76
CA THR A 728 45.89 31.28 -27.19
C THR A 728 45.76 32.69 -27.76
N GLU A 729 44.88 33.54 -27.22
CA GLU A 729 44.77 34.94 -27.66
C GLU A 729 45.75 35.88 -26.93
N LEU A 730 46.13 35.58 -25.67
CA LEU A 730 47.20 36.28 -24.96
C LEU A 730 48.56 36.10 -25.64
N THR A 731 48.82 34.90 -26.16
CA THR A 731 50.06 34.57 -26.89
C THR A 731 50.09 35.16 -28.31
N LYS A 732 48.94 35.44 -28.93
CA LYS A 732 48.83 35.99 -30.30
C LYS A 732 49.01 37.51 -30.44
N GLY A 733 49.38 38.21 -29.37
CA GLY A 733 50.00 39.54 -29.51
C GLY A 733 49.04 40.74 -29.66
N TRP A 734 47.77 40.63 -29.26
CA TRP A 734 46.91 41.83 -29.13
C TRP A 734 47.50 42.83 -28.10
N TRP A 735 48.19 42.34 -27.07
CA TRP A 735 48.70 43.17 -25.98
C TRP A 735 50.15 43.64 -26.15
N THR A 736 50.91 43.09 -27.09
CA THR A 736 52.30 43.49 -27.37
C THR A 736 52.38 44.73 -28.27
N TYR A 737 51.26 45.18 -28.85
CA TYR A 737 51.23 46.27 -29.83
C TYR A 737 51.40 47.68 -29.23
N ASN A 738 51.25 47.86 -27.91
CA ASN A 738 51.31 49.18 -27.27
C ASN A 738 52.70 49.63 -26.81
N LYS A 739 53.77 48.85 -27.05
CA LYS A 739 55.14 49.24 -26.69
C LYS A 739 55.84 50.12 -27.74
N ALA A 740 55.18 50.44 -28.86
CA ALA A 740 55.78 51.17 -29.97
C ALA A 740 55.35 52.65 -30.10
N ALA A 741 54.45 53.17 -29.26
CA ALA A 741 53.86 54.51 -29.44
C ALA A 741 54.21 55.54 -28.35
N ALA A 742 55.17 55.26 -27.46
CA ALA A 742 55.63 56.24 -26.46
C ALA A 742 57.16 56.28 -26.40
N SER A 743 57.76 57.01 -27.34
CA SER A 743 59.05 57.68 -27.15
C SER A 743 58.98 59.02 -27.90
N PRO A 744 59.35 60.16 -27.28
CA PRO A 744 59.69 61.35 -28.04
C PRO A 744 60.92 61.12 -28.92
#